data_AF-A0AB39KYV7-F1
#
_entry.id   AF-A0AB39KYV7-F1
#
_cell.length_a   1.000
_cell.length_b   1.000
_cell.length_c   1.000
_cell.angle_alpha   90.00
_cell.angle_beta   90.00
_cell.angle_gamma   90.00
#
_symmetry.space_group_name_H-M   'P 1'
#
loop_
_entity.id
_entity.type
_entity.pdbx_description
1 polymer ?
#
loop_
_entity_poly.entity_id
_entity_poly.type
_entity_poly.pdbx_seq_one_letter_code
_entity_poly.pdbx_strand_id
1 'polypeptide(L)'
;MTITFTVGDDNHLAGPERQEPITIRGEGATPGSTLQVTFGSGPSAVTIEIEVSQDPEWGGFFEGYIDPQTHAVIYEMFEAAVAVSVFDGTQSASILVTVPGEGAVLSEPTISTSTGVDLVRAGQTIIFEVQSDKEVAVFGAPHLDLGDGRKALFDAEASTTTTLRFVYTVQAADHGEDLSVLGLNLGMGGIRTDDGAAATASWNTVSVGVEIDTLAPGTPSVDLMAGDNRINLEEAQDGVTIEGLAEPQATVQITLGGQTRSVTADADGAYSLTLSPQDISSLAQGGQFVTFKAVDAAGNVGQAATRSILVDTIAPSAPVVDTIAQDGVINAQEAEALVVEGSAEAGSSVFMRLGATTFQAVVSDGAFSFPISANDVAGMGEGAETLTFWAVDEAGNVGQSVSRTIAIDTLGPSKPTVLAIAGDDVIDEDETGVVVTGTTEAGSAVTLTFSGVTRTAQVSGSSWSYALTAADLAAMGEGPETISVVARDAAGNTSQAADRTFTVAAAAQAVAPSLVSAVIDGAKLTLGYDRDLDVASQLDAEAFTVDIAGGHATVASVGFDGARKIVLTLSQAARSAQTVSLAYADPDPTADDDDVVQSTDGADAASFTGQSVRNLTAAPPPPPPPPADDPADPAPPPPQPGQQPGIVDLGGVAIGADLESDKALAESVTLPDGRVVANPLHATALAAKAIAAKVEAGLMTKAQAHEALIELSMPTTGVAHDAYRFFTGSAPSAEGLAWLINSAANPNDLTDPYYAMFSAENRYINFAVNLGVHGDGATAFAAAYGHLSFEAAVAKAYETIIGKDEARAASIDLELAFDYIEGQQAYFQALGGGDLGAKAAMIGYIISAGAKAQVGQYYEAAHDFIERQIELAGVAYPAEGA
;
A
#
# COMPACT_ATOMS: atom_id res chain seq x y z
N MET A 1 32.79 41.01 -96.00
CA MET A 1 33.22 40.21 -97.17
C MET A 1 33.47 38.80 -96.65
N THR A 2 32.72 37.81 -97.11
CA THR A 2 32.79 36.46 -96.54
C THR A 2 33.83 35.63 -97.28
N ILE A 3 34.86 35.18 -96.56
CA ILE A 3 35.79 34.16 -97.05
C ILE A 3 35.31 32.83 -96.47
N THR A 4 35.04 31.85 -97.33
CA THR A 4 34.59 30.52 -96.92
C THR A 4 35.65 29.51 -97.31
N PHE A 5 36.23 28.85 -96.30
CA PHE A 5 37.08 27.68 -96.50
C PHE A 5 36.25 26.42 -96.29
N THR A 6 36.45 25.42 -97.14
CA THR A 6 35.86 24.08 -96.98
C THR A 6 37.00 23.08 -96.90
N VAL A 7 37.26 22.58 -95.70
CA VAL A 7 38.16 21.44 -95.46
C VAL A 7 37.30 20.18 -95.59
N GLY A 8 37.80 19.17 -96.32
CA GLY A 8 37.18 17.85 -96.37
C GLY A 8 37.84 16.91 -95.37
N ASP A 9 37.13 15.88 -94.93
CA ASP A 9 37.47 15.06 -93.75
C ASP A 9 38.70 14.13 -93.91
N ASP A 10 39.45 14.22 -95.02
CA ASP A 10 40.62 13.38 -95.31
C ASP A 10 41.92 13.98 -94.73
N ASN A 11 42.45 13.36 -93.68
CA ASN A 11 43.57 13.85 -92.86
C ASN A 11 44.96 13.70 -93.51
N HIS A 12 45.18 14.28 -94.70
CA HIS A 12 46.43 14.23 -95.45
C HIS A 12 46.81 15.57 -96.13
N LEU A 13 47.57 16.41 -95.42
CA LEU A 13 48.21 17.61 -95.99
C LEU A 13 49.46 17.25 -96.84
N ALA A 14 49.23 16.76 -98.06
CA ALA A 14 50.28 16.51 -99.04
C ALA A 14 49.81 16.78 -100.49
N GLY A 15 49.93 18.03 -100.94
CA GLY A 15 49.60 18.44 -102.31
C GLY A 15 50.26 19.78 -102.70
N PRO A 16 50.49 20.05 -104.00
CA PRO A 16 51.19 21.25 -104.45
C PRO A 16 50.34 22.52 -104.35
N GLU A 17 51.01 23.67 -104.41
CA GLU A 17 50.44 25.02 -104.34
C GLU A 17 49.16 25.19 -105.19
N ARG A 18 48.08 25.67 -104.55
CA ARG A 18 46.89 26.17 -105.23
C ARG A 18 46.82 27.69 -105.13
N GLN A 19 47.07 28.37 -106.24
CA GLN A 19 46.79 29.81 -106.35
C GLN A 19 45.38 29.99 -106.91
N GLU A 20 44.43 30.37 -106.05
CA GLU A 20 43.06 30.73 -106.43
C GLU A 20 42.92 32.27 -106.48
N PRO A 21 42.34 32.87 -107.53
CA PRO A 21 42.31 34.32 -107.70
C PRO A 21 41.24 35.00 -106.83
N ILE A 22 41.67 35.74 -105.80
CA ILE A 22 40.78 36.50 -104.92
C ILE A 22 40.31 37.80 -105.60
N THR A 23 38.99 38.06 -105.60
CA THR A 23 38.42 39.34 -106.03
C THR A 23 38.22 40.29 -104.84
N ILE A 24 39.15 41.23 -104.65
CA ILE A 24 38.99 42.33 -103.69
C ILE A 24 38.03 43.38 -104.27
N ARG A 25 37.15 43.96 -103.45
CA ARG A 25 36.28 45.09 -103.83
C ARG A 25 36.32 46.21 -102.79
N GLY A 26 36.90 47.33 -103.18
CA GLY A 26 36.84 48.63 -102.50
C GLY A 26 37.11 49.73 -103.53
N GLU A 27 36.61 50.94 -103.31
CA GLU A 27 36.85 52.06 -104.23
C GLU A 27 38.34 52.45 -104.19
N GLY A 28 39.02 52.34 -105.33
CA GLY A 28 40.46 52.61 -105.47
C GLY A 28 41.35 51.37 -105.68
N ALA A 29 40.83 50.15 -105.51
CA ALA A 29 41.64 48.94 -105.71
C ALA A 29 41.76 48.53 -107.20
N THR A 30 42.99 48.34 -107.68
CA THR A 30 43.28 47.84 -109.04
C THR A 30 43.00 46.33 -109.13
N PRO A 31 42.27 45.82 -110.14
CA PRO A 31 42.09 44.38 -110.32
C PRO A 31 43.40 43.69 -110.69
N GLY A 32 44.01 42.96 -109.76
CA GLY A 32 45.25 42.21 -110.00
C GLY A 32 46.06 41.81 -108.76
N SER A 33 45.78 42.37 -107.58
CA SER A 33 46.52 42.04 -106.34
C SER A 33 46.32 40.58 -105.90
N THR A 34 47.35 39.76 -106.05
CA THR A 34 47.42 38.40 -105.49
C THR A 34 47.72 38.43 -103.99
N LEU A 35 46.94 37.67 -103.22
CA LEU A 35 47.31 37.23 -101.88
C LEU A 35 47.92 35.83 -102.02
N GLN A 36 49.19 35.63 -101.64
CA GLN A 36 49.69 34.26 -101.45
C GLN A 36 49.31 33.78 -100.04
N VAL A 37 48.93 32.51 -99.95
CA VAL A 37 48.68 31.78 -98.70
C VAL A 37 49.46 30.48 -98.79
N THR A 38 50.63 30.45 -98.16
CA THR A 38 51.56 29.31 -98.22
C THR A 38 51.30 28.37 -97.06
N PHE A 39 50.82 27.16 -97.33
CA PHE A 39 50.60 26.14 -96.30
C PHE A 39 51.89 25.34 -96.05
N GLY A 40 52.65 25.69 -95.01
CA GLY A 40 53.84 24.95 -94.60
C GLY A 40 53.52 23.56 -94.02
N SER A 41 54.21 22.52 -94.48
CA SER A 41 53.99 21.15 -94.02
C SER A 41 54.79 20.82 -92.74
N GLY A 42 54.17 20.99 -91.57
CA GLY A 42 54.67 20.54 -90.27
C GLY A 42 53.56 19.85 -89.46
N PRO A 43 53.87 18.87 -88.59
CA PRO A 43 52.86 17.94 -88.03
C PRO A 43 51.90 18.53 -86.99
N SER A 44 52.05 19.80 -86.60
CA SER A 44 51.21 20.43 -85.55
C SER A 44 50.99 21.95 -85.76
N ALA A 45 51.43 22.52 -86.88
CA ALA A 45 51.33 23.96 -87.11
C ALA A 45 51.25 24.29 -88.60
N VAL A 46 50.22 25.05 -88.97
CA VAL A 46 50.13 25.77 -90.25
C VAL A 46 50.58 27.21 -89.99
N THR A 47 51.74 27.59 -90.52
CA THR A 47 52.10 29.01 -90.58
C THR A 47 51.39 29.64 -91.77
N ILE A 48 50.50 30.60 -91.52
CA ILE A 48 49.96 31.46 -92.58
C ILE A 48 50.84 32.70 -92.64
N GLU A 49 51.67 32.81 -93.68
CA GLU A 49 52.32 34.07 -94.04
C GLU A 49 51.39 34.86 -94.96
N ILE A 50 51.11 36.11 -94.59
CA ILE A 50 50.40 37.07 -95.44
C ILE A 50 51.42 38.11 -95.91
N GLU A 51 51.75 38.09 -97.20
CA GLU A 51 52.58 39.12 -97.83
C GLU A 51 51.69 40.12 -98.57
N VAL A 52 51.75 41.41 -98.19
CA VAL A 52 51.01 42.50 -98.82
C VAL A 52 52.00 43.43 -99.53
N SER A 53 51.94 43.45 -100.85
CA SER A 53 52.72 44.37 -101.70
C SER A 53 51.84 45.49 -102.23
N GLN A 54 52.29 46.74 -102.11
CA GLN A 54 51.67 47.92 -102.73
C GLN A 54 52.57 48.51 -103.82
N ASP A 55 51.94 49.04 -104.86
CA ASP A 55 52.59 49.78 -105.94
C ASP A 55 52.84 51.24 -105.48
N PRO A 56 54.05 51.84 -105.56
CA PRO A 56 54.47 52.91 -104.64
C PRO A 56 53.84 54.32 -104.78
N GLU A 57 52.79 54.52 -105.58
CA GLU A 57 52.28 55.87 -105.91
C GLU A 57 51.09 56.38 -105.08
N TRP A 58 50.44 55.55 -104.24
CA TRP A 58 49.21 55.94 -103.52
C TRP A 58 49.17 55.54 -102.04
N GLY A 59 49.66 56.42 -101.17
CA GLY A 59 49.53 56.28 -99.72
C GLY A 59 48.09 56.50 -99.23
N GLY A 60 47.46 55.46 -98.70
CA GLY A 60 46.10 55.50 -98.13
C GLY A 60 45.89 54.44 -97.04
N PHE A 61 45.16 54.82 -95.98
CA PHE A 61 44.82 53.90 -94.88
C PHE A 61 43.84 52.82 -95.32
N PHE A 62 44.03 51.60 -94.83
CA PHE A 62 43.03 50.54 -94.81
C PHE A 62 42.71 50.16 -93.37
N GLU A 63 41.42 50.04 -93.06
CA GLU A 63 40.93 49.50 -91.80
C GLU A 63 39.78 48.54 -92.13
N GLY A 64 39.89 47.28 -91.72
CA GLY A 64 39.01 46.19 -92.16
C GLY A 64 38.42 45.43 -90.98
N TYR A 65 37.11 45.52 -90.81
CA TYR A 65 36.38 44.85 -89.72
C TYR A 65 35.76 43.53 -90.22
N ILE A 66 35.83 42.48 -89.38
CA ILE A 66 35.19 41.17 -89.63
C ILE A 66 33.99 41.05 -88.68
N ASP A 67 32.83 40.71 -89.24
CA ASP A 67 31.56 40.61 -88.52
C ASP A 67 31.44 39.25 -87.78
N PRO A 68 31.20 39.22 -86.44
CA PRO A 68 31.04 37.96 -85.70
C PRO A 68 29.74 37.17 -85.97
N GLN A 69 28.77 37.71 -86.70
CA GLN A 69 27.38 37.22 -86.68
C GLN A 69 26.95 36.42 -87.94
N THR A 70 27.64 35.32 -88.29
CA THR A 70 27.04 34.30 -89.19
C THR A 70 27.51 32.85 -88.97
N HIS A 71 26.86 32.17 -88.01
CA HIS A 71 26.67 30.71 -87.91
C HIS A 71 27.89 29.75 -87.91
N ALA A 72 28.17 29.24 -86.71
CA ALA A 72 28.22 27.81 -86.36
C ALA A 72 29.09 26.85 -87.21
N VAL A 73 30.30 26.61 -86.70
CA VAL A 73 31.07 25.33 -86.62
C VAL A 73 32.53 25.67 -86.26
N ILE A 74 33.02 26.82 -86.72
CA ILE A 74 34.40 27.30 -86.49
C ILE A 74 34.40 28.43 -85.43
N TYR A 75 34.15 28.09 -84.17
CA TYR A 75 34.21 29.07 -83.06
C TYR A 75 34.87 28.54 -81.76
N GLU A 76 35.42 27.32 -81.76
CA GLU A 76 36.05 26.73 -80.56
C GLU A 76 37.60 26.72 -80.59
N MET A 77 38.24 27.15 -81.68
CA MET A 77 39.68 26.96 -81.89
C MET A 77 40.51 28.24 -82.10
N PHE A 78 39.91 29.40 -82.37
CA PHE A 78 40.66 30.58 -82.87
C PHE A 78 40.24 31.92 -82.25
N GLU A 79 40.71 32.21 -81.03
CA GLU A 79 40.73 33.58 -80.50
C GLU A 79 42.02 34.31 -80.93
N ALA A 80 42.01 34.94 -82.12
CA ALA A 80 43.11 35.78 -82.59
C ALA A 80 42.62 36.95 -83.47
N ALA A 81 42.32 38.09 -82.86
CA ALA A 81 42.03 39.33 -83.57
C ALA A 81 43.34 40.01 -84.04
N VAL A 82 43.84 39.65 -85.23
CA VAL A 82 45.11 40.17 -85.77
C VAL A 82 44.89 41.50 -86.50
N ALA A 83 45.18 42.62 -85.84
CA ALA A 83 45.19 43.95 -86.46
C ALA A 83 46.54 44.24 -87.14
N VAL A 84 46.59 44.18 -88.48
CA VAL A 84 47.79 44.50 -89.27
C VAL A 84 47.71 45.94 -89.78
N SER A 85 48.51 46.84 -89.21
CA SER A 85 48.63 48.23 -89.67
C SER A 85 49.85 48.39 -90.60
N VAL A 86 49.60 48.61 -91.89
CA VAL A 86 50.67 48.72 -92.90
C VAL A 86 51.05 50.19 -93.11
N PHE A 87 52.36 50.48 -93.04
CA PHE A 87 52.97 51.74 -93.46
C PHE A 87 54.26 51.44 -94.22
N ASP A 88 54.34 51.92 -95.47
CA ASP A 88 55.51 52.00 -96.35
C ASP A 88 56.54 50.85 -96.24
N GLY A 89 56.19 49.71 -96.83
CA GLY A 89 57.10 48.57 -97.03
C GLY A 89 56.45 47.21 -96.83
N THR A 90 57.02 46.17 -97.45
CA THR A 90 56.59 44.78 -97.26
C THR A 90 56.81 44.35 -95.81
N GLN A 91 55.75 43.86 -95.16
CA GLN A 91 55.85 43.18 -93.86
C GLN A 91 55.15 41.82 -93.94
N SER A 92 55.86 40.77 -93.54
CA SER A 92 55.31 39.43 -93.41
C SER A 92 54.64 39.29 -92.04
N ALA A 93 53.33 39.10 -92.02
CA ALA A 93 52.61 38.69 -90.82
C ALA A 93 52.56 37.16 -90.75
N SER A 94 53.31 36.56 -89.82
CA SER A 94 53.30 35.11 -89.57
C SER A 94 52.24 34.76 -88.53
N ILE A 95 51.10 34.22 -88.96
CA ILE A 95 50.08 33.68 -88.04
C ILE A 95 50.43 32.20 -87.78
N LEU A 96 50.76 31.88 -86.53
CA LEU A 96 50.97 30.50 -86.09
C LEU A 96 49.60 29.85 -85.79
N VAL A 97 49.09 29.05 -86.73
CA VAL A 97 47.86 28.28 -86.54
C VAL A 97 48.25 26.88 -86.06
N THR A 98 48.28 26.68 -84.74
CA THR A 98 48.44 25.34 -84.16
C THR A 98 47.30 24.45 -84.63
N VAL A 99 47.63 23.28 -85.18
CA VAL A 99 46.66 22.22 -85.44
C VAL A 99 46.69 21.32 -84.22
N PRO A 100 45.59 21.21 -83.44
CA PRO A 100 45.58 20.37 -82.25
C PRO A 100 45.86 18.91 -82.61
N GLY A 101 46.61 18.22 -81.77
CA GLY A 101 46.86 16.79 -81.89
C GLY A 101 45.65 15.94 -81.53
N GLU A 102 45.89 14.64 -81.35
CA GLU A 102 44.91 13.76 -80.73
C GLU A 102 44.75 14.15 -79.26
N GLY A 103 43.52 14.48 -78.85
CA GLY A 103 43.20 14.92 -77.49
C GLY A 103 43.49 13.88 -76.41
N ALA A 104 43.42 14.29 -75.15
CA ALA A 104 43.59 13.36 -74.04
C ALA A 104 42.45 12.33 -73.97
N VAL A 105 42.76 11.12 -73.54
CA VAL A 105 41.79 10.08 -73.20
C VAL A 105 41.67 10.04 -71.68
N LEU A 106 40.44 10.25 -71.20
CA LEU A 106 40.13 10.25 -69.77
C LEU A 106 39.69 8.84 -69.33
N SER A 107 40.16 8.38 -68.17
CA SER A 107 39.81 7.07 -67.59
C SER A 107 38.43 7.08 -66.94
N GLU A 108 37.78 5.92 -66.84
CA GLU A 108 36.63 5.78 -65.94
C GLU A 108 37.00 6.28 -64.52
N PRO A 109 36.10 7.00 -63.82
CA PRO A 109 36.41 7.57 -62.51
C PRO A 109 36.70 6.47 -61.49
N THR A 110 37.89 6.50 -60.91
CA THR A 110 38.20 5.72 -59.70
C THR A 110 37.61 6.41 -58.49
N ILE A 111 36.94 5.64 -57.62
CA ILE A 111 36.09 6.18 -56.55
C ILE A 111 36.72 5.86 -55.19
N SER A 112 36.72 6.85 -54.30
CA SER A 112 37.19 6.72 -52.93
C SER A 112 36.36 7.57 -51.99
N THR A 113 36.41 7.26 -50.69
CA THR A 113 35.74 8.04 -49.64
C THR A 113 36.81 8.81 -48.86
N SER A 114 36.47 10.00 -48.36
CA SER A 114 37.43 10.86 -47.62
C SER A 114 38.05 10.22 -46.37
N THR A 115 37.52 9.06 -45.97
CA THR A 115 37.84 8.31 -44.74
C THR A 115 38.30 6.88 -45.01
N GLY A 116 38.28 6.39 -46.26
CA GLY A 116 38.72 5.03 -46.61
C GLY A 116 37.82 3.91 -46.09
N VAL A 117 36.53 4.19 -45.87
CA VAL A 117 35.49 3.22 -45.50
C VAL A 117 34.56 2.96 -46.68
N ASP A 118 34.07 1.73 -46.78
CA ASP A 118 33.14 1.27 -47.84
C ASP A 118 31.68 1.63 -47.55
N LEU A 119 31.38 2.10 -46.33
CA LEU A 119 30.07 2.54 -45.85
C LEU A 119 30.12 4.04 -45.49
N VAL A 120 29.20 4.83 -46.04
CA VAL A 120 29.25 6.31 -45.99
C VAL A 120 27.92 6.91 -45.55
N ARG A 121 28.01 7.90 -44.65
CA ARG A 121 26.85 8.65 -44.13
C ARG A 121 26.70 10.06 -44.69
N ALA A 122 25.52 10.64 -44.45
CA ALA A 122 25.24 12.04 -44.79
C ALA A 122 26.30 13.01 -44.24
N GLY A 123 26.70 13.98 -45.06
CA GLY A 123 27.74 14.97 -44.74
C GLY A 123 29.19 14.50 -44.94
N GLN A 124 29.44 13.21 -45.24
CA GLN A 124 30.76 12.74 -45.70
C GLN A 124 30.94 13.00 -47.20
N THR A 125 32.18 12.96 -47.69
CA THR A 125 32.53 13.28 -49.08
C THR A 125 33.03 12.05 -49.83
N ILE A 126 32.36 11.77 -50.96
CA ILE A 126 32.81 10.83 -51.98
C ILE A 126 33.68 11.61 -52.99
N ILE A 127 34.78 10.98 -53.39
CA ILE A 127 35.83 11.55 -54.24
C ILE A 127 35.91 10.68 -55.49
N PHE A 128 35.76 11.30 -56.65
CA PHE A 128 35.89 10.67 -57.97
C PHE A 128 37.16 11.22 -58.62
N GLU A 129 38.12 10.36 -58.94
CA GLU A 129 39.36 10.74 -59.63
C GLU A 129 39.35 10.17 -61.05
N VAL A 130 39.36 11.06 -62.04
CA VAL A 130 39.47 10.77 -63.47
C VAL A 130 40.91 11.00 -63.88
N GLN A 131 41.60 9.94 -64.33
CA GLN A 131 42.97 10.06 -64.83
C GLN A 131 42.97 10.49 -66.30
N SER A 132 43.98 11.23 -66.72
CA SER A 132 44.21 11.68 -68.10
C SER A 132 45.53 11.09 -68.62
N ASP A 133 45.53 10.57 -69.85
CA ASP A 133 46.74 10.00 -70.48
C ASP A 133 47.81 11.06 -70.86
N LYS A 134 47.40 12.33 -70.91
CA LYS A 134 48.21 13.52 -71.23
C LYS A 134 47.93 14.63 -70.22
N GLU A 135 48.83 15.59 -70.10
CA GLU A 135 48.58 16.79 -69.30
C GLU A 135 47.47 17.65 -69.92
N VAL A 136 46.50 18.06 -69.10
CA VAL A 136 45.34 18.85 -69.50
C VAL A 136 45.10 20.04 -68.58
N ALA A 137 44.64 21.13 -69.19
CA ALA A 137 44.05 22.29 -68.52
C ALA A 137 42.52 22.18 -68.51
N VAL A 138 41.92 22.54 -67.37
CA VAL A 138 40.46 22.60 -67.20
C VAL A 138 40.02 24.06 -67.17
N PHE A 139 38.98 24.39 -67.91
CA PHE A 139 38.35 25.72 -67.91
C PHE A 139 36.83 25.61 -67.74
N GLY A 140 36.23 26.64 -67.13
CA GLY A 140 34.82 26.58 -66.70
C GLY A 140 34.64 25.71 -65.44
N ALA A 141 33.48 25.07 -65.31
CA ALA A 141 33.10 24.28 -64.14
C ALA A 141 32.49 22.93 -64.58
N PRO A 142 33.31 21.96 -65.01
CA PRO A 142 32.83 20.62 -65.31
C PRO A 142 32.36 19.90 -64.04
N HIS A 143 31.56 18.86 -64.23
CA HIS A 143 31.00 18.05 -63.15
C HIS A 143 30.66 16.65 -63.69
N LEU A 144 30.58 15.68 -62.79
CA LEU A 144 29.98 14.39 -63.10
C LEU A 144 28.47 14.47 -62.79
N ASP A 145 27.62 14.12 -63.76
CA ASP A 145 26.19 13.96 -63.53
C ASP A 145 25.93 12.61 -62.86
N LEU A 146 25.15 12.61 -61.78
CA LEU A 146 24.86 11.44 -60.94
C LEU A 146 23.41 10.94 -61.13
N GLY A 147 23.14 9.67 -60.77
CA GLY A 147 21.85 8.99 -60.97
C GLY A 147 20.65 9.68 -60.32
N ASP A 148 20.86 10.35 -59.19
CA ASP A 148 19.91 11.18 -58.44
C ASP A 148 19.56 12.52 -59.11
N GLY A 149 20.25 12.87 -60.22
CA GLY A 149 20.14 14.17 -60.90
C GLY A 149 20.93 15.30 -60.25
N ARG A 150 21.74 15.01 -59.22
CA ARG A 150 22.74 15.93 -58.65
C ARG A 150 24.10 15.70 -59.33
N LYS A 151 25.14 16.34 -58.79
CA LYS A 151 26.40 16.61 -59.49
C LYS A 151 27.60 16.52 -58.55
N ALA A 152 28.61 15.71 -58.89
CA ALA A 152 29.93 15.81 -58.27
C ALA A 152 30.70 16.96 -58.92
N LEU A 153 31.10 17.96 -58.13
CA LEU A 153 31.68 19.21 -58.63
C LEU A 153 33.20 19.08 -58.76
N PHE A 154 33.78 19.65 -59.81
CA PHE A 154 35.23 19.67 -60.02
C PHE A 154 35.95 20.47 -58.91
N ASP A 155 36.95 19.84 -58.30
CA ASP A 155 37.81 20.42 -57.27
C ASP A 155 39.14 20.84 -57.92
N ALA A 156 39.24 22.13 -58.26
CA ALA A 156 40.42 22.70 -58.91
C ALA A 156 41.64 22.84 -57.98
N GLU A 157 41.46 22.80 -56.66
CA GLU A 157 42.57 22.88 -55.69
C GLU A 157 43.17 21.50 -55.39
N ALA A 158 42.36 20.44 -55.45
CA ALA A 158 42.80 19.05 -55.26
C ALA A 158 43.08 18.27 -56.56
N SER A 159 42.98 18.90 -57.73
CA SER A 159 43.32 18.31 -59.04
C SER A 159 44.76 18.58 -59.48
N THR A 160 45.26 17.76 -60.40
CA THR A 160 46.54 17.96 -61.11
C THR A 160 46.32 18.01 -62.63
N THR A 161 47.38 18.24 -63.41
CA THR A 161 47.34 18.18 -64.88
C THR A 161 47.00 16.79 -65.44
N THR A 162 47.13 15.71 -64.64
CA THR A 162 46.83 14.33 -65.08
C THR A 162 45.76 13.63 -64.25
N THR A 163 45.33 14.22 -63.12
CA THR A 163 44.35 13.63 -62.20
C THR A 163 43.29 14.68 -61.90
N LEU A 164 42.12 14.53 -62.51
CA LEU A 164 40.99 15.44 -62.37
C LEU A 164 40.06 14.93 -61.28
N ARG A 165 39.88 15.72 -60.23
CA ARG A 165 39.15 15.33 -59.03
C ARG A 165 37.79 16.01 -58.98
N PHE A 166 36.76 15.23 -58.70
CA PHE A 166 35.40 15.68 -58.47
C PHE A 166 34.95 15.24 -57.09
N VAL A 167 34.18 16.07 -56.39
CA VAL A 167 33.73 15.82 -55.03
C VAL A 167 32.22 15.93 -54.91
N TYR A 168 31.63 15.03 -54.13
CA TYR A 168 30.21 15.04 -53.79
C TYR A 168 30.03 14.80 -52.28
N THR A 169 29.25 15.67 -51.62
CA THR A 169 28.89 15.48 -50.22
C THR A 169 27.53 14.78 -50.15
N VAL A 170 27.49 13.60 -49.52
CA VAL A 170 26.28 12.77 -49.40
C VAL A 170 25.18 13.53 -48.65
N GLN A 171 23.99 13.58 -49.22
CA GLN A 171 22.80 14.19 -48.61
C GLN A 171 22.00 13.14 -47.83
N ALA A 172 21.17 13.57 -46.89
CA ALA A 172 20.36 12.68 -46.05
C ALA A 172 19.17 12.01 -46.78
N ALA A 173 19.16 12.01 -48.11
CA ALA A 173 18.12 11.42 -48.96
C ALA A 173 18.74 10.62 -50.11
N ASP A 174 19.98 10.17 -49.93
CA ASP A 174 20.76 9.44 -50.93
C ASP A 174 20.88 7.98 -50.49
N HIS A 175 20.74 7.06 -51.45
CA HIS A 175 20.92 5.62 -51.25
C HIS A 175 21.95 5.05 -52.26
N GLY A 176 22.45 3.83 -52.02
CA GLY A 176 23.65 3.31 -52.70
C GLY A 176 23.61 3.24 -54.23
N GLU A 177 22.44 3.03 -54.84
CA GLU A 177 22.29 2.99 -56.31
C GLU A 177 22.16 4.40 -56.94
N ASP A 178 21.74 5.40 -56.14
CA ASP A 178 21.37 6.73 -56.63
C ASP A 178 22.58 7.53 -57.13
N LEU A 179 23.77 7.35 -56.55
CA LEU A 179 24.93 8.19 -56.86
C LEU A 179 25.78 7.71 -58.06
N SER A 180 25.30 6.73 -58.83
CA SER A 180 26.02 6.20 -60.00
C SER A 180 26.37 7.31 -61.02
N VAL A 181 27.60 7.31 -61.53
CA VAL A 181 28.07 8.33 -62.48
C VAL A 181 27.48 8.05 -63.85
N LEU A 182 26.61 8.95 -64.32
CA LEU A 182 25.96 8.87 -65.63
C LEU A 182 26.84 9.40 -66.77
N GLY A 183 27.73 10.36 -66.48
CA GLY A 183 28.67 10.91 -67.45
C GLY A 183 29.38 12.17 -66.98
N LEU A 184 30.39 12.60 -67.76
CA LEU A 184 31.13 13.85 -67.56
C LEU A 184 30.48 14.99 -68.35
N ASN A 185 30.09 16.06 -67.66
CA ASN A 185 29.41 17.21 -68.20
C ASN A 185 30.33 18.46 -68.11
N LEU A 186 30.66 19.04 -69.25
CA LEU A 186 31.61 20.16 -69.35
C LEU A 186 30.97 21.54 -69.14
N GLY A 187 29.63 21.64 -69.15
CA GLY A 187 28.91 22.91 -69.04
C GLY A 187 29.21 23.86 -70.21
N MET A 188 29.64 25.09 -69.92
CA MET A 188 30.24 26.01 -70.90
C MET A 188 31.78 26.06 -70.79
N GLY A 189 32.37 25.01 -70.21
CA GLY A 189 33.80 24.84 -70.04
C GLY A 189 34.35 23.72 -70.92
N GLY A 190 35.50 23.19 -70.53
CA GLY A 190 36.12 22.06 -71.21
C GLY A 190 37.42 21.61 -70.55
N ILE A 191 37.94 20.51 -71.07
CA ILE A 191 39.22 19.91 -70.69
C ILE A 191 40.02 19.79 -71.97
N ARG A 192 41.20 20.42 -72.03
CA ARG A 192 42.04 20.47 -73.25
C ARG A 192 43.51 20.26 -72.91
N THR A 193 44.25 19.63 -73.81
CA THR A 193 45.73 19.59 -73.77
C THR A 193 46.33 20.97 -74.10
N ASP A 194 47.62 21.17 -73.81
CA ASP A 194 48.33 22.45 -74.02
C ASP A 194 48.34 22.95 -75.48
N ASP A 195 48.16 22.06 -76.46
CA ASP A 195 48.02 22.39 -77.89
C ASP A 195 46.58 22.71 -78.32
N GLY A 196 45.64 22.69 -77.37
CA GLY A 196 44.23 23.03 -77.55
C GLY A 196 43.29 21.87 -77.90
N ALA A 197 43.78 20.62 -77.97
CA ALA A 197 42.93 19.48 -78.34
C ALA A 197 41.96 19.10 -77.20
N ALA A 198 40.69 18.90 -77.53
CA ALA A 198 39.66 18.53 -76.56
C ALA A 198 39.86 17.09 -76.04
N ALA A 199 39.83 16.93 -74.72
CA ALA A 199 39.87 15.62 -74.09
C ALA A 199 38.56 14.84 -74.32
N THR A 200 38.66 13.52 -74.36
CA THR A 200 37.56 12.60 -74.64
C THR A 200 37.33 11.64 -73.46
N ALA A 201 36.06 11.50 -73.07
CA ALA A 201 35.58 10.49 -72.14
C ALA A 201 34.60 9.59 -72.88
N SER A 202 34.70 8.27 -72.68
CA SER A 202 33.88 7.27 -73.38
C SER A 202 33.66 6.06 -72.47
N TRP A 203 32.83 6.26 -71.46
CA TRP A 203 32.56 5.30 -70.39
C TRP A 203 31.09 4.87 -70.42
N ASN A 204 30.75 3.78 -69.75
CA ASN A 204 29.36 3.46 -69.42
C ASN A 204 29.00 4.11 -68.07
N THR A 205 27.77 3.90 -67.59
CA THR A 205 27.40 4.25 -66.23
C THR A 205 28.31 3.53 -65.23
N VAL A 206 28.97 4.28 -64.34
CA VAL A 206 29.89 3.71 -63.33
C VAL A 206 29.19 3.69 -61.97
N SER A 207 28.92 2.49 -61.45
CA SER A 207 28.39 2.30 -60.10
C SER A 207 29.40 2.72 -59.04
N VAL A 208 28.94 3.36 -57.97
CA VAL A 208 29.83 3.96 -56.95
C VAL A 208 30.59 2.89 -56.15
N GLY A 209 30.00 1.72 -55.94
CA GLY A 209 30.62 0.61 -55.21
C GLY A 209 30.75 0.83 -53.70
N VAL A 210 30.24 1.95 -53.19
CA VAL A 210 30.20 2.37 -51.78
C VAL A 210 28.76 2.20 -51.30
N GLU A 211 28.58 1.61 -50.12
CA GLU A 211 27.28 1.52 -49.46
C GLU A 211 26.95 2.86 -48.78
N ILE A 212 25.70 3.31 -48.91
CA ILE A 212 25.26 4.60 -48.40
C ILE A 212 24.15 4.37 -47.38
N ASP A 213 24.47 4.68 -46.13
CA ASP A 213 23.54 4.65 -45.03
C ASP A 213 23.41 6.05 -44.42
N THR A 214 22.21 6.63 -44.58
CA THR A 214 21.85 7.97 -44.14
C THR A 214 20.79 7.94 -43.02
N LEU A 215 20.41 6.74 -42.54
CA LEU A 215 19.36 6.55 -41.56
C LEU A 215 19.99 6.52 -40.15
N ALA A 216 19.49 7.38 -39.26
CA ALA A 216 19.90 7.33 -37.86
C ALA A 216 19.22 6.14 -37.15
N PRO A 217 19.95 5.37 -36.33
CA PRO A 217 19.42 4.18 -35.69
C PRO A 217 18.32 4.53 -34.69
N GLY A 218 17.44 3.55 -34.44
CA GLY A 218 16.36 3.66 -33.47
C GLY A 218 16.84 4.02 -32.06
N THR A 219 15.96 4.59 -31.24
CA THR A 219 16.21 4.73 -29.80
C THR A 219 16.42 3.35 -29.18
N PRO A 220 17.53 3.09 -28.45
CA PRO A 220 17.69 1.85 -27.71
C PRO A 220 16.51 1.63 -26.76
N SER A 221 16.00 0.40 -26.75
CA SER A 221 15.22 -0.11 -25.63
C SER A 221 16.18 -0.55 -24.52
N VAL A 222 15.75 -0.41 -23.27
CA VAL A 222 16.47 -0.90 -22.09
C VAL A 222 15.46 -1.55 -21.18
N ASP A 223 15.82 -2.67 -20.58
CA ASP A 223 14.97 -3.39 -19.63
C ASP A 223 14.94 -2.67 -18.25
N LEU A 224 14.40 -3.33 -17.23
CA LEU A 224 14.38 -2.80 -15.87
C LEU A 224 15.75 -3.02 -15.24
N MET A 225 16.48 -1.93 -14.94
CA MET A 225 17.80 -2.03 -14.30
C MET A 225 17.64 -2.61 -12.88
N ALA A 226 18.47 -3.60 -12.54
CA ALA A 226 18.32 -4.43 -11.34
C ALA A 226 16.94 -5.12 -11.19
N GLY A 227 16.12 -5.19 -12.25
CA GLY A 227 14.80 -5.82 -12.23
C GLY A 227 13.63 -4.88 -11.92
N ASP A 228 13.83 -3.74 -11.25
CA ASP A 228 12.74 -2.81 -10.90
C ASP A 228 13.05 -1.30 -11.12
N ASN A 229 14.29 -0.95 -11.48
CA ASN A 229 14.88 0.41 -11.56
C ASN A 229 15.21 1.08 -10.22
N ARG A 230 15.27 0.34 -9.11
CA ARG A 230 16.05 0.73 -7.92
C ARG A 230 17.47 0.16 -8.07
N ILE A 231 18.39 0.61 -7.22
CA ILE A 231 19.69 -0.02 -6.99
C ILE A 231 19.94 0.04 -5.49
N ASN A 232 19.85 -1.13 -4.84
CA ASN A 232 20.06 -1.28 -3.41
C ASN A 232 21.54 -1.55 -3.06
N LEU A 233 21.82 -1.71 -1.77
CA LEU A 233 23.17 -1.89 -1.23
C LEU A 233 23.81 -3.24 -1.60
N GLU A 234 23.03 -4.28 -1.90
CA GLU A 234 23.55 -5.59 -2.33
C GLU A 234 23.89 -5.55 -3.83
N GLU A 235 22.95 -5.07 -4.65
CA GLU A 235 23.14 -4.80 -6.10
C GLU A 235 24.28 -3.82 -6.37
N ALA A 236 24.46 -2.80 -5.52
CA ALA A 236 25.58 -1.86 -5.61
C ALA A 236 26.94 -2.49 -5.25
N GLN A 237 26.97 -3.60 -4.51
CA GLN A 237 28.19 -4.31 -4.13
C GLN A 237 28.57 -5.43 -5.11
N ASP A 238 27.59 -6.08 -5.75
CA ASP A 238 27.83 -7.09 -6.78
C ASP A 238 27.99 -6.46 -8.19
N GLY A 239 27.27 -5.37 -8.46
CA GLY A 239 27.23 -4.68 -9.76
C GLY A 239 25.93 -4.93 -10.52
N VAL A 240 25.49 -3.93 -11.30
CA VAL A 240 24.20 -3.95 -11.99
C VAL A 240 24.41 -4.08 -13.49
N THR A 241 23.83 -5.13 -14.08
CA THR A 241 23.80 -5.31 -15.55
C THR A 241 22.64 -4.54 -16.17
N ILE A 242 22.94 -3.84 -17.27
CA ILE A 242 22.00 -3.07 -18.07
C ILE A 242 21.86 -3.77 -19.42
N GLU A 243 20.66 -4.27 -19.71
CA GLU A 243 20.36 -5.04 -20.92
C GLU A 243 19.25 -4.37 -21.74
N GLY A 244 19.17 -4.72 -23.03
CA GLY A 244 18.14 -4.24 -23.93
C GLY A 244 18.44 -4.51 -25.40
N LEU A 245 17.61 -3.95 -26.28
CA LEU A 245 17.76 -4.05 -27.73
C LEU A 245 18.06 -2.70 -28.36
N ALA A 246 18.98 -2.70 -29.32
CA ALA A 246 19.24 -1.62 -30.25
C ALA A 246 19.25 -2.17 -31.69
N GLU A 247 19.66 -1.35 -32.65
CA GLU A 247 19.93 -1.81 -34.00
C GLU A 247 21.14 -2.78 -34.01
N PRO A 248 21.09 -3.92 -34.74
CA PRO A 248 22.20 -4.86 -34.81
C PRO A 248 23.53 -4.20 -35.15
N GLN A 249 24.60 -4.60 -34.44
CA GLN A 249 25.96 -4.05 -34.57
C GLN A 249 26.12 -2.55 -34.23
N ALA A 250 25.06 -1.84 -33.84
CA ALA A 250 25.18 -0.45 -33.40
C ALA A 250 25.86 -0.34 -32.02
N THR A 251 26.66 0.70 -31.84
CA THR A 251 27.28 1.05 -30.54
C THR A 251 26.31 1.87 -29.70
N VAL A 252 25.82 1.29 -28.62
CA VAL A 252 25.00 1.94 -27.61
C VAL A 252 25.90 2.65 -26.60
N GLN A 253 25.78 3.97 -26.55
CA GLN A 253 26.38 4.83 -25.54
C GLN A 253 25.41 4.95 -24.35
N ILE A 254 25.91 4.67 -23.15
CA ILE A 254 25.15 4.65 -21.90
C ILE A 254 25.81 5.65 -20.93
N THR A 255 25.08 6.70 -20.55
CA THR A 255 25.58 7.78 -19.69
C THR A 255 24.83 7.81 -18.36
N LEU A 256 25.54 7.66 -17.23
CA LEU A 256 25.02 7.72 -15.86
C LEU A 256 26.06 8.40 -14.96
N GLY A 257 25.64 9.23 -13.99
CA GLY A 257 26.55 9.98 -13.12
C GLY A 257 27.46 10.98 -13.85
N GLY A 258 27.13 11.30 -15.11
CA GLY A 258 27.99 12.07 -16.02
C GLY A 258 29.12 11.26 -16.69
N GLN A 259 29.33 10.00 -16.29
CA GLN A 259 30.25 9.08 -16.96
C GLN A 259 29.55 8.41 -18.14
N THR A 260 30.27 8.16 -19.23
CA THR A 260 29.74 7.44 -20.40
C THR A 260 30.51 6.14 -20.63
N ARG A 261 29.76 5.05 -20.76
CA ARG A 261 30.23 3.72 -21.17
C ARG A 261 29.66 3.41 -22.56
N SER A 262 30.26 2.44 -23.25
CA SER A 262 29.79 1.99 -24.57
C SER A 262 29.77 0.48 -24.65
N VAL A 263 28.76 -0.07 -25.30
CA VAL A 263 28.63 -1.49 -25.67
C VAL A 263 28.17 -1.56 -27.12
N THR A 264 28.59 -2.58 -27.87
CA THR A 264 28.10 -2.82 -29.24
C THR A 264 27.04 -3.91 -29.19
N ALA A 265 25.88 -3.67 -29.79
CA ALA A 265 24.83 -4.67 -29.94
C ALA A 265 25.32 -5.84 -30.83
N ASP A 266 24.80 -7.04 -30.58
CA ASP A 266 25.16 -8.22 -31.37
C ASP A 266 24.45 -8.26 -32.75
N ALA A 267 24.49 -9.41 -33.42
CA ALA A 267 23.89 -9.59 -34.74
C ALA A 267 22.35 -9.68 -34.72
N ASP A 268 21.75 -9.94 -33.56
CA ASP A 268 20.29 -10.00 -33.35
C ASP A 268 19.76 -8.70 -32.71
N GLY A 269 20.65 -7.78 -32.31
CA GLY A 269 20.34 -6.45 -31.78
C GLY A 269 20.43 -6.34 -30.25
N ALA A 270 20.77 -7.41 -29.55
CA ALA A 270 20.85 -7.41 -28.08
C ALA A 270 22.16 -6.78 -27.59
N TYR A 271 22.11 -6.08 -26.45
CA TYR A 271 23.29 -5.57 -25.76
C TYR A 271 23.20 -5.83 -24.25
N SER A 272 24.35 -5.97 -23.60
CA SER A 272 24.47 -6.15 -22.15
C SER A 272 25.73 -5.46 -21.63
N LEU A 273 25.58 -4.60 -20.62
CA LEU A 273 26.67 -3.84 -19.99
C LEU A 273 26.54 -3.90 -18.46
N THR A 274 27.50 -4.54 -17.78
CA THR A 274 27.60 -4.50 -16.32
C THR A 274 28.29 -3.21 -15.85
N LEU A 275 27.60 -2.42 -15.02
CA LEU A 275 28.18 -1.38 -14.19
C LEU A 275 28.92 -2.02 -13.02
N SER A 276 30.16 -1.60 -12.77
CA SER A 276 30.91 -2.09 -11.62
C SER A 276 30.42 -1.44 -10.31
N PRO A 277 30.68 -2.05 -9.14
CA PRO A 277 30.48 -1.42 -7.84
C PRO A 277 31.18 -0.05 -7.71
N GLN A 278 32.28 0.18 -8.45
CA GLN A 278 32.96 1.49 -8.50
C GLN A 278 32.19 2.53 -9.33
N ASP A 279 31.47 2.11 -10.38
CA ASP A 279 30.58 3.01 -11.12
C ASP A 279 29.39 3.42 -10.22
N ILE A 280 28.75 2.45 -9.57
CA ILE A 280 27.55 2.66 -8.75
C ILE A 280 27.85 3.48 -7.49
N SER A 281 28.94 3.16 -6.77
CA SER A 281 29.35 3.93 -5.57
C SER A 281 29.85 5.36 -5.87
N SER A 282 29.93 5.76 -7.14
CA SER A 282 30.19 7.15 -7.53
C SER A 282 28.91 7.99 -7.73
N LEU A 283 27.73 7.36 -7.67
CA LEU A 283 26.43 8.00 -7.84
C LEU A 283 25.95 8.65 -6.54
N ALA A 284 25.03 9.60 -6.66
CA ALA A 284 24.32 10.15 -5.51
C ALA A 284 23.07 9.32 -5.20
N GLN A 285 22.69 9.28 -3.92
CA GLN A 285 21.43 8.68 -3.48
C GLN A 285 20.22 9.45 -4.05
N GLY A 286 19.06 8.80 -4.09
CA GLY A 286 17.83 9.31 -4.68
C GLY A 286 17.76 9.14 -6.20
N GLY A 287 16.83 9.88 -6.82
CA GLY A 287 16.52 9.73 -8.25
C GLY A 287 17.67 10.14 -9.17
N GLN A 288 18.15 9.21 -9.99
CA GLN A 288 19.15 9.42 -11.05
C GLN A 288 18.54 9.20 -12.44
N PHE A 289 19.23 9.68 -13.49
CA PHE A 289 18.86 9.45 -14.87
C PHE A 289 19.99 8.77 -15.64
N VAL A 290 19.66 7.69 -16.34
CA VAL A 290 20.53 7.03 -17.32
C VAL A 290 20.09 7.46 -18.72
N THR A 291 21.03 7.89 -19.56
CA THR A 291 20.78 8.27 -20.95
C THR A 291 21.36 7.21 -21.89
N PHE A 292 20.58 6.83 -22.91
CA PHE A 292 20.89 5.78 -23.89
C PHE A 292 20.90 6.36 -25.30
N LYS A 293 21.85 5.95 -26.14
CA LYS A 293 21.98 6.49 -27.49
C LYS A 293 22.72 5.55 -28.44
N ALA A 294 22.09 5.14 -29.52
CA ALA A 294 22.73 4.33 -30.56
C ALA A 294 23.57 5.16 -31.54
N VAL A 295 24.64 4.55 -32.05
CA VAL A 295 25.45 5.00 -33.18
C VAL A 295 25.75 3.78 -34.04
N ASP A 296 25.32 3.75 -35.30
CA ASP A 296 25.47 2.61 -36.22
C ASP A 296 26.91 2.49 -36.79
N ALA A 297 27.09 1.59 -37.76
CA ALA A 297 28.36 1.32 -38.43
C ALA A 297 28.84 2.43 -39.40
N ALA A 298 27.93 3.17 -40.05
CA ALA A 298 28.25 4.37 -40.83
C ALA A 298 28.55 5.58 -39.91
N GLY A 299 28.13 5.46 -38.65
CA GLY A 299 28.19 6.45 -37.61
C GLY A 299 27.05 7.48 -37.70
N ASN A 300 25.87 7.16 -38.26
CA ASN A 300 24.70 8.00 -37.98
C ASN A 300 24.36 7.90 -36.48
N VAL A 301 23.57 8.86 -36.00
CA VAL A 301 23.51 9.16 -34.56
C VAL A 301 22.05 9.19 -34.14
N GLY A 302 21.62 8.12 -33.46
CA GLY A 302 20.26 7.92 -33.02
C GLY A 302 19.79 8.96 -32.00
N GLN A 303 18.47 9.01 -31.81
CA GLN A 303 17.85 9.82 -30.76
C GLN A 303 18.24 9.29 -29.37
N ALA A 304 18.34 10.19 -28.40
CA ALA A 304 18.63 9.82 -27.03
C ALA A 304 17.34 9.42 -26.29
N ALA A 305 17.38 8.31 -25.56
CA ALA A 305 16.34 7.89 -24.61
C ALA A 305 16.84 8.07 -23.17
N THR A 306 15.93 8.20 -22.20
CA THR A 306 16.28 8.36 -20.77
C THR A 306 15.44 7.45 -19.89
N ARG A 307 16.07 6.72 -18.96
CA ARG A 307 15.43 5.96 -17.88
C ARG A 307 15.73 6.65 -16.55
N SER A 308 14.69 6.90 -15.74
CA SER A 308 14.85 7.25 -14.33
C SER A 308 15.10 5.99 -13.51
N ILE A 309 16.06 6.04 -12.60
CA ILE A 309 16.32 5.01 -11.59
C ILE A 309 16.33 5.66 -10.19
N LEU A 310 16.11 4.89 -9.14
CA LEU A 310 16.41 5.28 -7.77
C LEU A 310 17.72 4.61 -7.35
N VAL A 311 18.69 5.37 -6.85
CA VAL A 311 19.84 4.78 -6.13
C VAL A 311 19.55 4.94 -4.65
N ASP A 312 19.42 3.84 -3.91
CA ASP A 312 19.28 3.89 -2.46
C ASP A 312 20.04 2.74 -1.82
N THR A 313 21.26 3.04 -1.38
CA THR A 313 22.17 2.06 -0.77
C THR A 313 22.32 2.29 0.73
N ILE A 314 21.35 2.91 1.40
CA ILE A 314 21.42 3.26 2.82
C ILE A 314 20.42 2.43 3.62
N ALA A 315 20.91 1.34 4.21
CA ALA A 315 20.07 0.48 5.03
C ALA A 315 19.46 1.21 6.24
N PRO A 316 18.19 0.95 6.59
CA PRO A 316 17.48 1.67 7.64
C PRO A 316 18.10 1.43 9.01
N SER A 317 17.87 2.40 9.91
CA SER A 317 18.30 2.29 11.31
C SER A 317 17.61 1.13 12.03
N ALA A 318 18.28 0.54 13.03
CA ALA A 318 17.71 -0.52 13.85
C ALA A 318 16.39 -0.05 14.52
N PRO A 319 15.31 -0.85 14.52
CA PRO A 319 14.04 -0.49 15.13
C PRO A 319 14.17 -0.13 16.62
N VAL A 320 13.41 0.87 17.06
CA VAL A 320 13.22 1.20 18.48
C VAL A 320 11.94 0.53 18.95
N VAL A 321 12.06 -0.62 19.59
CA VAL A 321 10.93 -1.37 20.18
C VAL A 321 10.67 -0.87 21.61
N ASP A 322 9.42 -0.58 21.94
CA ASP A 322 9.03 -0.14 23.29
C ASP A 322 9.01 -1.31 24.30
N THR A 323 8.62 -1.04 25.55
CA THR A 323 8.53 -2.10 26.58
C THR A 323 7.28 -2.95 26.36
N ILE A 324 7.48 -4.15 25.82
CA ILE A 324 6.44 -5.18 25.62
C ILE A 324 5.74 -5.46 26.96
N ALA A 325 4.40 -5.54 26.93
CA ALA A 325 3.57 -5.69 28.13
C ALA A 325 3.80 -4.62 29.23
N GLN A 326 4.34 -3.45 28.87
CA GLN A 326 4.69 -2.32 29.76
C GLN A 326 5.84 -2.58 30.75
N ASP A 327 6.06 -3.81 31.23
CA ASP A 327 7.16 -4.16 32.15
C ASP A 327 8.13 -5.26 31.65
N GLY A 328 7.77 -5.95 30.56
CA GLY A 328 8.53 -7.06 29.97
C GLY A 328 8.03 -8.46 30.33
N VAL A 329 6.94 -8.58 31.09
CA VAL A 329 6.29 -9.84 31.46
C VAL A 329 4.88 -9.88 30.87
N ILE A 330 4.57 -10.88 30.04
CA ILE A 330 3.23 -11.07 29.48
C ILE A 330 2.42 -11.92 30.46
N ASN A 331 1.41 -11.32 31.10
CA ASN A 331 0.46 -12.03 31.95
C ASN A 331 -0.72 -12.62 31.13
N ALA A 332 -1.58 -13.39 31.80
CA ALA A 332 -2.72 -14.07 31.17
C ALA A 332 -3.72 -13.13 30.48
N GLN A 333 -3.86 -11.89 30.97
CA GLN A 333 -4.77 -10.90 30.37
C GLN A 333 -4.12 -10.23 29.14
N GLU A 334 -2.83 -9.90 29.21
CA GLU A 334 -2.10 -9.38 28.04
C GLU A 334 -1.97 -10.43 26.93
N ALA A 335 -1.85 -11.71 27.28
CA ALA A 335 -1.79 -12.81 26.32
C ALA A 335 -3.03 -12.91 25.40
N GLU A 336 -4.21 -12.44 25.84
CA GLU A 336 -5.43 -12.45 25.02
C GLU A 336 -5.38 -11.45 23.85
N ALA A 337 -4.65 -10.34 24.00
CA ALA A 337 -4.63 -9.21 23.06
C ALA A 337 -3.29 -8.45 23.06
N LEU A 338 -2.18 -9.17 22.94
CA LEU A 338 -0.84 -8.59 23.00
C LEU A 338 -0.55 -7.74 21.76
N VAL A 339 -0.04 -6.53 21.97
CA VAL A 339 0.45 -5.65 20.91
C VAL A 339 1.90 -5.27 21.19
N VAL A 340 2.77 -5.41 20.19
CA VAL A 340 4.19 -5.02 20.27
C VAL A 340 4.43 -3.81 19.38
N GLU A 341 4.76 -2.68 20.00
CA GLU A 341 4.85 -1.38 19.33
C GLU A 341 6.28 -0.81 19.31
N GLY A 342 6.49 0.19 18.46
CA GLY A 342 7.74 0.94 18.42
C GLY A 342 7.83 1.90 17.24
N SER A 343 9.04 2.37 16.97
CA SER A 343 9.34 3.31 15.89
C SER A 343 10.54 2.88 15.04
N ALA A 344 10.50 3.23 13.75
CA ALA A 344 11.49 2.89 12.74
C ALA A 344 11.41 3.90 11.58
N GLU A 345 12.12 3.64 10.48
CA GLU A 345 12.15 4.51 9.31
C GLU A 345 10.82 4.45 8.54
N ALA A 346 10.17 5.59 8.31
CA ALA A 346 8.85 5.65 7.67
C ALA A 346 8.89 5.10 6.23
N GLY A 347 7.90 4.27 5.87
CA GLY A 347 7.87 3.57 4.58
C GLY A 347 8.66 2.26 4.55
N SER A 348 9.55 1.99 5.51
CA SER A 348 10.16 0.67 5.66
C SER A 348 9.17 -0.38 6.20
N SER A 349 9.53 -1.65 6.11
CA SER A 349 8.89 -2.76 6.84
C SER A 349 9.77 -3.18 8.01
N VAL A 350 9.21 -3.21 9.22
CA VAL A 350 9.84 -3.89 10.36
C VAL A 350 9.38 -5.34 10.37
N PHE A 351 10.33 -6.24 10.60
CA PHE A 351 10.08 -7.66 10.82
C PHE A 351 10.36 -7.99 12.28
N MET A 352 9.56 -8.87 12.87
CA MET A 352 9.78 -9.45 14.19
C MET A 352 9.82 -10.97 14.07
N ARG A 353 10.94 -11.60 14.43
CA ARG A 353 10.99 -13.06 14.61
C ARG A 353 10.71 -13.43 16.05
N LEU A 354 9.74 -14.31 16.21
CA LEU A 354 9.29 -14.97 17.43
C LEU A 354 9.50 -16.49 17.26
N GLY A 355 10.40 -17.11 18.02
CA GLY A 355 10.79 -18.50 17.80
C GLY A 355 11.19 -18.79 16.34
N ALA A 356 10.33 -19.55 15.64
CA ALA A 356 10.46 -19.87 14.21
C ALA A 356 9.56 -19.03 13.27
N THR A 357 8.59 -18.28 13.82
CA THR A 357 7.65 -17.45 13.06
C THR A 357 8.23 -16.05 12.84
N THR A 358 8.01 -15.47 11.66
CA THR A 358 8.35 -14.07 11.37
C THR A 358 7.07 -13.30 11.05
N PHE A 359 6.86 -12.20 11.76
CA PHE A 359 5.79 -11.23 11.52
C PHE A 359 6.37 -10.03 10.78
N GLN A 360 5.55 -9.33 9.98
CA GLN A 360 5.90 -8.10 9.28
C GLN A 360 4.89 -6.99 9.60
N ALA A 361 5.38 -5.77 9.79
CA ALA A 361 4.59 -4.55 9.97
C ALA A 361 5.18 -3.42 9.11
N VAL A 362 4.33 -2.70 8.38
CA VAL A 362 4.75 -1.52 7.60
C VAL A 362 4.81 -0.30 8.53
N VAL A 363 5.87 0.51 8.41
CA VAL A 363 6.08 1.69 9.25
C VAL A 363 5.30 2.89 8.70
N SER A 364 4.22 3.27 9.37
CA SER A 364 3.41 4.44 9.04
C SER A 364 3.76 5.62 9.95
N ASP A 365 4.03 6.80 9.38
CA ASP A 365 4.45 8.02 10.10
C ASP A 365 5.61 7.83 11.09
N GLY A 366 6.45 6.81 10.88
CA GLY A 366 7.58 6.45 11.74
C GLY A 366 7.27 5.45 12.86
N ALA A 367 6.03 4.99 13.00
CA ALA A 367 5.59 3.99 13.98
C ALA A 367 5.25 2.64 13.34
N PHE A 368 5.42 1.55 14.09
CA PHE A 368 4.95 0.20 13.73
C PHE A 368 4.24 -0.45 14.92
N SER A 369 3.38 -1.44 14.64
CA SER A 369 2.61 -2.19 15.63
C SER A 369 2.41 -3.62 15.13
N PHE A 370 2.64 -4.61 15.99
CA PHE A 370 2.39 -6.03 15.72
C PHE A 370 1.31 -6.56 16.68
N PRO A 371 0.09 -6.88 16.21
CA PRO A 371 -0.87 -7.65 17.00
C PRO A 371 -0.43 -9.12 17.04
N ILE A 372 -0.29 -9.68 18.25
CA ILE A 372 0.15 -11.06 18.49
C ILE A 372 -1.02 -11.84 19.09
N SER A 373 -1.37 -13.00 18.50
CA SER A 373 -2.54 -13.74 18.97
C SER A 373 -2.26 -14.56 20.22
N ALA A 374 -3.30 -14.85 21.00
CA ALA A 374 -3.21 -15.76 22.14
C ALA A 374 -2.65 -17.15 21.78
N ASN A 375 -2.83 -17.61 20.53
CA ASN A 375 -2.25 -18.86 20.04
C ASN A 375 -0.73 -18.74 19.83
N ASP A 376 -0.24 -17.59 19.39
CA ASP A 376 1.20 -17.33 19.23
C ASP A 376 1.88 -17.25 20.61
N VAL A 377 1.24 -16.58 21.59
CA VAL A 377 1.73 -16.51 22.98
C VAL A 377 1.73 -17.90 23.63
N ALA A 378 0.63 -18.65 23.53
CA ALA A 378 0.55 -20.02 24.02
C ALA A 378 1.54 -20.97 23.31
N GLY A 379 1.91 -20.67 22.06
CA GLY A 379 2.90 -21.42 21.29
C GLY A 379 4.35 -21.24 21.78
N MET A 380 4.65 -20.16 22.50
CA MET A 380 5.96 -19.94 23.13
C MET A 380 6.12 -20.79 24.41
N GLY A 381 5.06 -20.85 25.22
CA GLY A 381 5.05 -21.45 26.54
C GLY A 381 5.65 -20.55 27.64
N GLU A 382 5.48 -20.97 28.90
CA GLU A 382 5.92 -20.22 30.08
C GLU A 382 7.44 -20.09 30.17
N GLY A 383 7.92 -18.92 30.62
CA GLY A 383 9.34 -18.64 30.85
C GLY A 383 9.88 -17.49 30.00
N ALA A 384 11.20 -17.46 29.79
CA ALA A 384 11.86 -16.35 29.10
C ALA A 384 12.08 -16.63 27.61
N GLU A 385 11.59 -15.74 26.74
CA GLU A 385 11.73 -15.80 25.28
C GLU A 385 12.48 -14.55 24.77
N THR A 386 13.09 -14.62 23.57
CA THR A 386 13.84 -13.50 22.98
C THR A 386 13.45 -13.19 21.54
N LEU A 387 12.65 -12.13 21.41
CA LEU A 387 12.20 -11.60 20.12
C LEU A 387 13.33 -10.83 19.44
N THR A 388 13.43 -10.92 18.12
CA THR A 388 14.45 -10.20 17.32
C THR A 388 13.80 -9.44 16.18
N PHE A 389 14.14 -8.16 16.05
CA PHE A 389 13.54 -7.21 15.13
C PHE A 389 14.58 -6.64 14.17
N TRP A 390 14.21 -6.35 12.93
CA TRP A 390 15.02 -5.60 11.97
C TRP A 390 14.11 -4.83 11.01
N ALA A 391 14.64 -3.83 10.31
CA ALA A 391 13.93 -3.06 9.29
C ALA A 391 14.44 -3.41 7.89
N VAL A 392 13.59 -3.26 6.87
CA VAL A 392 13.95 -3.32 5.45
C VAL A 392 13.22 -2.18 4.72
N ASP A 393 13.92 -1.37 3.95
CA ASP A 393 13.34 -0.23 3.23
C ASP A 393 12.66 -0.59 1.89
N GLU A 394 12.19 0.41 1.15
CA GLU A 394 11.52 0.22 -0.15
C GLU A 394 12.48 -0.23 -1.28
N ALA A 395 13.81 -0.13 -1.09
CA ALA A 395 14.80 -0.66 -2.02
C ALA A 395 15.23 -2.09 -1.67
N GLY A 396 14.86 -2.58 -0.47
CA GLY A 396 15.24 -3.90 0.03
C GLY A 396 16.49 -3.90 0.91
N ASN A 397 17.05 -2.74 1.28
CA ASN A 397 18.23 -2.73 2.15
C ASN A 397 17.87 -3.24 3.56
N VAL A 398 18.62 -4.21 4.07
CA VAL A 398 18.37 -4.80 5.39
C VAL A 398 19.12 -4.03 6.49
N GLY A 399 18.38 -3.40 7.40
CA GLY A 399 18.88 -2.67 8.55
C GLY A 399 19.45 -3.57 9.66
N GLN A 400 20.10 -2.96 10.65
CA GLN A 400 20.65 -3.70 11.80
C GLN A 400 19.53 -4.28 12.68
N SER A 401 19.76 -5.48 13.22
CA SER A 401 18.81 -6.13 14.12
C SER A 401 19.00 -5.75 15.59
N VAL A 402 17.88 -5.72 16.32
CA VAL A 402 17.82 -5.54 17.78
C VAL A 402 17.05 -6.71 18.41
N SER A 403 17.35 -7.06 19.65
CA SER A 403 16.58 -8.07 20.40
C SER A 403 15.94 -7.49 21.65
N ARG A 404 14.82 -8.10 22.06
CA ARG A 404 14.15 -7.88 23.34
C ARG A 404 13.93 -9.24 24.01
N THR A 405 14.35 -9.36 25.26
CA THR A 405 14.00 -10.52 26.09
C THR A 405 12.74 -10.17 26.89
N ILE A 406 11.79 -11.10 26.89
CA ILE A 406 10.52 -11.03 27.61
C ILE A 406 10.40 -12.24 28.54
N ALA A 407 9.50 -12.17 29.52
CA ALA A 407 8.99 -13.34 30.22
C ALA A 407 7.50 -13.54 29.88
N ILE A 408 7.05 -14.79 29.97
CA ILE A 408 5.66 -15.21 29.81
C ILE A 408 5.32 -15.94 31.10
N ASP A 409 4.27 -15.45 31.76
CA ASP A 409 3.80 -15.94 33.05
C ASP A 409 2.26 -15.84 33.03
N THR A 410 1.60 -16.80 32.37
CA THR A 410 0.13 -16.84 32.22
C THR A 410 -0.56 -17.67 33.32
N LEU A 411 0.21 -18.19 34.28
CA LEU A 411 -0.27 -19.15 35.28
C LEU A 411 -0.36 -18.55 36.68
N GLY A 412 -1.55 -18.06 37.03
CA GLY A 412 -1.80 -17.51 38.35
C GLY A 412 -1.60 -18.49 39.52
N PRO A 413 -1.37 -17.96 40.74
CA PRO A 413 -0.90 -18.75 41.87
C PRO A 413 -1.78 -19.96 42.20
N SER A 414 -1.15 -21.00 42.73
CA SER A 414 -1.85 -22.10 43.37
C SER A 414 -2.86 -21.60 44.41
N LYS A 415 -4.08 -22.17 44.38
CA LYS A 415 -5.22 -21.73 45.22
C LYS A 415 -4.82 -21.68 46.71
N PRO A 416 -4.98 -20.53 47.40
CA PRO A 416 -4.65 -20.39 48.80
C PRO A 416 -5.37 -21.39 49.71
N THR A 417 -4.80 -21.60 50.90
CA THR A 417 -5.53 -22.23 52.01
C THR A 417 -5.95 -21.18 53.02
N VAL A 418 -7.06 -21.42 53.72
CA VAL A 418 -7.53 -20.66 54.88
C VAL A 418 -7.64 -21.64 56.05
N LEU A 419 -6.95 -21.40 57.15
CA LEU A 419 -7.04 -22.20 58.38
C LEU A 419 -8.31 -21.85 59.16
N ALA A 420 -8.59 -22.60 60.24
CA ALA A 420 -9.75 -22.34 61.08
C ALA A 420 -9.69 -20.92 61.68
N ILE A 421 -10.82 -20.22 61.64
CA ILE A 421 -11.01 -18.91 62.24
C ILE A 421 -11.35 -19.14 63.71
N ALA A 422 -10.71 -18.38 64.61
CA ALA A 422 -10.56 -18.63 66.06
C ALA A 422 -9.89 -19.98 66.45
N GLY A 423 -10.29 -21.07 65.82
CA GLY A 423 -9.79 -22.43 66.02
C GLY A 423 -10.79 -23.50 65.56
N ASP A 424 -12.08 -23.15 65.52
CA ASP A 424 -13.21 -24.03 65.22
C ASP A 424 -14.26 -23.43 64.25
N ASP A 425 -14.01 -22.24 63.72
CA ASP A 425 -14.89 -21.43 62.86
C ASP A 425 -16.12 -20.80 63.56
N VAL A 426 -16.03 -20.56 64.87
CA VAL A 426 -16.88 -19.62 65.61
C VAL A 426 -16.03 -18.41 66.07
N ILE A 427 -16.62 -17.23 66.18
CA ILE A 427 -16.04 -16.10 66.92
C ILE A 427 -17.05 -15.72 68.00
N ASP A 428 -16.70 -15.92 69.27
CA ASP A 428 -17.55 -15.56 70.41
C ASP A 428 -16.84 -14.66 71.44
N GLU A 429 -17.18 -14.78 72.71
CA GLU A 429 -16.70 -13.95 73.82
C GLU A 429 -15.38 -14.44 74.45
N ASP A 430 -14.93 -15.67 74.15
CA ASP A 430 -13.61 -16.18 74.57
C ASP A 430 -12.45 -15.65 73.67
N GLU A 431 -12.73 -15.16 72.45
CA GLU A 431 -11.71 -14.71 71.49
C GLU A 431 -11.12 -13.31 71.78
N THR A 432 -9.96 -13.26 72.44
CA THR A 432 -9.18 -12.01 72.60
C THR A 432 -8.33 -11.64 71.37
N GLY A 433 -9.00 -11.38 70.23
CA GLY A 433 -8.40 -10.81 69.02
C GLY A 433 -8.05 -11.85 67.95
N VAL A 434 -8.96 -12.02 66.98
CA VAL A 434 -8.89 -13.08 65.96
C VAL A 434 -7.92 -12.74 64.83
N VAL A 435 -7.11 -13.72 64.42
CA VAL A 435 -6.21 -13.63 63.25
C VAL A 435 -6.54 -14.73 62.26
N VAL A 436 -7.04 -14.35 61.08
CA VAL A 436 -7.20 -15.27 59.95
C VAL A 436 -5.80 -15.59 59.41
N THR A 437 -5.52 -16.86 59.16
CA THR A 437 -4.21 -17.33 58.68
C THR A 437 -4.35 -18.39 57.59
N GLY A 438 -3.31 -18.57 56.80
CA GLY A 438 -3.30 -19.56 55.73
C GLY A 438 -1.98 -19.68 55.00
N THR A 439 -1.99 -20.45 53.91
CA THR A 439 -0.83 -20.59 53.00
C THR A 439 -1.15 -20.05 51.62
N THR A 440 -0.10 -19.61 50.93
CA THR A 440 -0.09 -19.09 49.56
C THR A 440 1.19 -19.51 48.86
N GLU A 441 1.23 -19.36 47.54
CA GLU A 441 2.47 -19.39 46.78
C GLU A 441 3.44 -18.28 47.25
N ALA A 442 4.74 -18.58 47.22
CA ALA A 442 5.75 -17.71 47.83
C ALA A 442 6.07 -16.50 46.94
N GLY A 443 5.82 -15.29 47.45
CA GLY A 443 6.02 -14.03 46.72
C GLY A 443 4.72 -13.42 46.18
N SER A 444 3.62 -14.18 46.13
CA SER A 444 2.30 -13.65 45.82
C SER A 444 1.80 -12.68 46.90
N ALA A 445 1.14 -11.61 46.49
CA ALA A 445 0.29 -10.82 47.37
C ALA A 445 -1.01 -11.60 47.66
N VAL A 446 -1.58 -11.44 48.87
CA VAL A 446 -2.86 -12.08 49.24
C VAL A 446 -3.88 -11.03 49.62
N THR A 447 -5.10 -11.18 49.10
CA THR A 447 -6.26 -10.37 49.41
C THR A 447 -7.38 -11.24 49.98
N LEU A 448 -8.19 -10.66 50.86
CA LEU A 448 -9.35 -11.30 51.47
C LEU A 448 -10.55 -10.39 51.27
N THR A 449 -11.72 -10.93 50.95
CA THR A 449 -12.98 -10.19 50.89
C THR A 449 -14.00 -10.84 51.83
N PHE A 450 -14.56 -10.03 52.72
CA PHE A 450 -15.62 -10.37 53.67
C PHE A 450 -16.51 -9.14 53.86
N SER A 451 -17.79 -9.30 54.19
CA SER A 451 -18.75 -8.20 54.37
C SER A 451 -18.82 -7.20 53.19
N GLY A 452 -18.48 -7.65 51.97
CA GLY A 452 -18.35 -6.81 50.77
C GLY A 452 -17.10 -5.91 50.71
N VAL A 453 -16.16 -6.04 51.65
CA VAL A 453 -14.95 -5.22 51.77
C VAL A 453 -13.70 -6.05 51.55
N THR A 454 -12.84 -5.61 50.62
CA THR A 454 -11.53 -6.24 50.38
C THR A 454 -10.46 -5.68 51.33
N ARG A 455 -9.62 -6.58 51.87
CA ARG A 455 -8.46 -6.34 52.73
C ARG A 455 -7.21 -7.00 52.11
N THR A 456 -6.03 -6.55 52.51
CA THR A 456 -4.73 -7.11 52.09
C THR A 456 -4.07 -7.82 53.28
N ALA A 457 -3.66 -9.07 53.10
CA ALA A 457 -2.95 -9.84 54.12
C ALA A 457 -1.48 -9.38 54.25
N GLN A 458 -0.85 -9.71 55.38
CA GLN A 458 0.60 -9.77 55.49
C GLN A 458 1.08 -11.13 55.00
N VAL A 459 2.05 -11.17 54.09
CA VAL A 459 2.62 -12.42 53.52
C VAL A 459 4.08 -12.56 53.94
N SER A 460 4.47 -13.77 54.34
CA SER A 460 5.83 -14.11 54.79
C SER A 460 6.22 -15.50 54.30
N GLY A 461 7.00 -15.55 53.22
CA GLY A 461 7.27 -16.80 52.50
C GLY A 461 5.97 -17.36 51.91
N SER A 462 5.65 -18.62 52.24
CA SER A 462 4.42 -19.30 51.82
C SER A 462 3.25 -19.17 52.81
N SER A 463 3.40 -18.38 53.88
CA SER A 463 2.35 -18.17 54.90
C SER A 463 1.80 -16.76 54.83
N TRP A 464 0.50 -16.58 55.11
CA TRP A 464 -0.13 -15.27 55.22
C TRP A 464 -0.99 -15.14 56.48
N SER A 465 -1.21 -13.90 56.92
CA SER A 465 -2.11 -13.57 58.02
C SER A 465 -2.83 -12.22 57.87
N TYR A 466 -4.02 -12.12 58.45
CA TYR A 466 -4.76 -10.87 58.61
C TYR A 466 -5.44 -10.85 59.99
N ALA A 467 -5.14 -9.84 60.80
CA ALA A 467 -5.78 -9.65 62.10
C ALA A 467 -7.11 -8.90 61.91
N LEU A 468 -8.22 -9.50 62.35
CA LEU A 468 -9.53 -8.84 62.31
C LEU A 468 -9.55 -7.67 63.30
N THR A 469 -9.96 -6.50 62.83
CA THR A 469 -10.16 -5.33 63.67
C THR A 469 -11.59 -5.30 64.22
N ALA A 470 -11.82 -4.53 65.29
CA ALA A 470 -13.18 -4.30 65.79
C ALA A 470 -14.12 -3.67 64.72
N ALA A 471 -13.57 -2.97 63.71
CA ALA A 471 -14.34 -2.44 62.59
C ALA A 471 -14.65 -3.49 61.51
N ASP A 472 -13.87 -4.58 61.44
CA ASP A 472 -14.19 -5.73 60.59
C ASP A 472 -15.31 -6.55 61.23
N LEU A 473 -15.18 -6.92 62.51
CA LEU A 473 -16.21 -7.66 63.25
C LEU A 473 -17.56 -6.90 63.28
N ALA A 474 -17.54 -5.58 63.48
CA ALA A 474 -18.74 -4.74 63.42
C ALA A 474 -19.33 -4.57 62.00
N ALA A 475 -18.58 -4.90 60.93
CA ALA A 475 -19.09 -4.92 59.55
C ALA A 475 -19.68 -6.28 59.16
N MET A 476 -19.18 -7.38 59.76
CA MET A 476 -19.73 -8.73 59.64
C MET A 476 -21.11 -8.83 60.32
N GLY A 477 -21.20 -8.32 61.56
CA GLY A 477 -22.39 -8.51 62.40
C GLY A 477 -22.52 -9.94 62.92
N GLU A 478 -23.62 -10.23 63.63
CA GLU A 478 -23.92 -11.58 64.15
C GLU A 478 -24.45 -12.50 63.05
N GLY A 479 -23.99 -13.76 63.03
CA GLY A 479 -24.45 -14.80 62.11
C GLY A 479 -23.34 -15.42 61.25
N PRO A 480 -23.71 -16.20 60.21
CA PRO A 480 -22.75 -16.85 59.33
C PRO A 480 -22.13 -15.85 58.33
N GLU A 481 -20.80 -15.78 58.30
CA GLU A 481 -20.01 -14.95 57.40
C GLU A 481 -19.08 -15.80 56.52
N THR A 482 -18.72 -15.30 55.35
CA THR A 482 -17.77 -15.95 54.43
C THR A 482 -16.59 -15.03 54.13
N ILE A 483 -15.37 -15.52 54.35
CA ILE A 483 -14.15 -14.88 53.86
C ILE A 483 -13.65 -15.57 52.59
N SER A 484 -13.53 -14.80 51.51
CA SER A 484 -13.03 -15.25 50.21
C SER A 484 -11.60 -14.76 50.01
N VAL A 485 -10.64 -15.67 49.83
CA VAL A 485 -9.20 -15.34 49.76
C VAL A 485 -8.62 -15.62 48.36
N VAL A 486 -7.96 -14.62 47.76
CA VAL A 486 -7.32 -14.70 46.44
C VAL A 486 -5.86 -14.25 46.55
N ALA A 487 -4.94 -15.01 45.95
CA ALA A 487 -3.55 -14.63 45.75
C ALA A 487 -3.32 -14.04 44.36
N ARG A 488 -2.34 -13.14 44.24
CA ARG A 488 -1.88 -12.53 42.98
C ARG A 488 -0.36 -12.62 42.90
N ASP A 489 0.20 -13.08 41.78
CA ASP A 489 1.65 -13.13 41.56
C ASP A 489 2.25 -11.75 41.20
N ALA A 490 3.49 -11.77 40.68
CA ALA A 490 4.21 -10.56 40.27
C ALA A 490 3.85 -10.07 38.86
N ALA A 491 3.51 -10.97 37.93
CA ALA A 491 3.03 -10.63 36.58
C ALA A 491 1.61 -10.05 36.61
N GLY A 492 0.85 -10.37 37.66
CA GLY A 492 -0.47 -9.84 37.96
C GLY A 492 -1.62 -10.84 37.80
N ASN A 493 -1.36 -12.13 37.55
CA ASN A 493 -2.43 -13.12 37.46
C ASN A 493 -2.98 -13.46 38.86
N THR A 494 -4.21 -13.95 38.92
CA THR A 494 -4.91 -14.27 40.17
C THR A 494 -5.20 -15.76 40.32
N SER A 495 -5.07 -16.27 41.54
CA SER A 495 -5.51 -17.62 41.90
C SER A 495 -7.03 -17.78 41.82
N GLN A 496 -7.52 -19.02 41.81
CA GLN A 496 -8.89 -19.28 42.22
C GLN A 496 -9.13 -18.81 43.67
N ALA A 497 -10.34 -18.33 43.96
CA ALA A 497 -10.76 -17.95 45.30
C ALA A 497 -10.81 -19.15 46.26
N ALA A 498 -10.41 -18.93 47.51
CA ALA A 498 -10.46 -19.88 48.62
C ALA A 498 -11.40 -19.36 49.70
N ASP A 499 -12.64 -19.85 49.67
CA ASP A 499 -13.69 -19.41 50.58
C ASP A 499 -13.69 -20.23 51.87
N ARG A 500 -13.87 -19.56 53.01
CA ARG A 500 -14.14 -20.20 54.30
C ARG A 500 -15.32 -19.53 54.99
N THR A 501 -16.30 -20.34 55.38
CA THR A 501 -17.45 -19.95 56.20
C THR A 501 -17.13 -20.10 57.68
N PHE A 502 -17.56 -19.13 58.48
CA PHE A 502 -17.48 -19.14 59.94
C PHE A 502 -18.74 -18.45 60.52
N THR A 503 -18.92 -18.47 61.84
CA THR A 503 -20.05 -17.79 62.50
C THR A 503 -19.54 -16.78 63.51
N VAL A 504 -19.97 -15.53 63.42
CA VAL A 504 -19.88 -14.58 64.53
C VAL A 504 -21.06 -14.86 65.45
N ALA A 505 -20.79 -15.31 66.68
CA ALA A 505 -21.83 -15.61 67.64
C ALA A 505 -22.51 -14.34 68.14
N ALA A 506 -23.81 -14.46 68.46
CA ALA A 506 -24.49 -13.45 69.25
C ALA A 506 -24.08 -13.58 70.72
N ALA A 507 -23.92 -12.46 71.42
CA ALA A 507 -23.65 -12.48 72.85
C ALA A 507 -24.75 -13.23 73.60
N ALA A 508 -24.38 -14.01 74.62
CA ALA A 508 -25.35 -14.80 75.39
C ALA A 508 -26.31 -13.86 76.13
N GLN A 509 -27.59 -13.83 75.70
CA GLN A 509 -28.60 -13.01 76.36
C GLN A 509 -28.87 -13.58 77.77
N ALA A 510 -28.60 -12.77 78.80
CA ALA A 510 -28.96 -13.07 80.17
C ALA A 510 -30.48 -13.26 80.31
N VAL A 511 -30.91 -14.22 81.15
CA VAL A 511 -32.31 -14.67 81.15
C VAL A 511 -32.94 -14.57 82.54
N ALA A 512 -33.80 -13.56 82.69
CA ALA A 512 -34.49 -13.16 83.91
C ALA A 512 -35.13 -14.31 84.74
N PRO A 513 -35.06 -14.26 86.08
CA PRO A 513 -35.66 -15.25 86.97
C PRO A 513 -37.18 -15.07 87.10
N SER A 514 -37.92 -16.17 87.00
CA SER A 514 -39.39 -16.19 87.08
C SER A 514 -39.87 -16.79 88.40
N LEU A 515 -40.80 -16.09 89.08
CA LEU A 515 -41.43 -16.59 90.30
C LEU A 515 -42.32 -17.81 90.02
N VAL A 516 -41.89 -18.99 90.47
CA VAL A 516 -42.63 -20.26 90.31
C VAL A 516 -43.41 -20.68 91.55
N SER A 517 -43.10 -20.11 92.72
CA SER A 517 -43.80 -20.41 93.96
C SER A 517 -43.71 -19.28 94.97
N ALA A 518 -44.75 -19.14 95.79
CA ALA A 518 -44.72 -18.32 96.98
C ALA A 518 -45.52 -19.03 98.09
N VAL A 519 -44.90 -19.21 99.26
CA VAL A 519 -45.43 -20.00 100.38
C VAL A 519 -45.28 -19.19 101.67
N ILE A 520 -46.37 -19.06 102.42
CA ILE A 520 -46.36 -18.32 103.69
C ILE A 520 -46.59 -19.24 104.89
N ASP A 521 -45.71 -19.16 105.88
CA ASP A 521 -45.85 -19.77 107.20
C ASP A 521 -45.80 -18.69 108.29
N GLY A 522 -46.98 -18.30 108.78
CA GLY A 522 -47.14 -17.26 109.80
C GLY A 522 -46.61 -15.91 109.34
N ALA A 523 -45.42 -15.53 109.81
CA ALA A 523 -44.74 -14.27 109.49
C ALA A 523 -43.63 -14.40 108.44
N LYS A 524 -43.36 -15.60 107.91
CA LYS A 524 -42.37 -15.81 106.83
C LYS A 524 -43.07 -16.09 105.52
N LEU A 525 -42.74 -15.32 104.48
CA LEU A 525 -43.18 -15.54 103.11
C LEU A 525 -41.95 -15.90 102.26
N THR A 526 -41.85 -17.16 101.88
CA THR A 526 -40.77 -17.70 101.03
C THR A 526 -41.22 -17.67 99.57
N LEU A 527 -40.47 -16.93 98.76
CA LEU A 527 -40.56 -16.86 97.31
C LEU A 527 -39.56 -17.86 96.72
N GLY A 528 -39.94 -18.57 95.67
CA GLY A 528 -39.07 -19.51 94.95
C GLY A 528 -39.14 -19.27 93.45
N TYR A 529 -37.97 -19.21 92.82
CA TYR A 529 -37.76 -18.87 91.41
C TYR A 529 -37.33 -20.11 90.60
N ASP A 530 -37.45 -20.03 89.27
CA ASP A 530 -37.13 -21.13 88.36
C ASP A 530 -35.62 -21.44 88.28
N ARG A 531 -34.78 -20.41 88.32
CA ARG A 531 -33.31 -20.45 88.20
C ARG A 531 -32.59 -19.96 89.46
N ASP A 532 -31.26 -20.02 89.41
CA ASP A 532 -30.40 -19.45 90.43
C ASP A 532 -30.34 -17.93 90.28
N LEU A 533 -30.58 -17.24 91.40
CA LEU A 533 -30.49 -15.81 91.57
C LEU A 533 -29.04 -15.44 91.86
N ASP A 534 -28.60 -14.22 91.50
CA ASP A 534 -27.45 -13.68 92.22
C ASP A 534 -27.81 -13.50 93.70
N VAL A 535 -26.85 -13.85 94.56
CA VAL A 535 -26.96 -13.78 96.01
C VAL A 535 -26.01 -12.73 96.61
N ALA A 536 -25.29 -11.98 95.76
CA ALA A 536 -24.54 -10.79 96.15
C ALA A 536 -25.39 -9.50 96.07
N SER A 537 -26.43 -9.47 95.23
CA SER A 537 -27.34 -8.33 95.03
C SER A 537 -28.02 -7.88 96.33
N GLN A 538 -28.13 -6.57 96.54
CA GLN A 538 -28.55 -5.98 97.82
C GLN A 538 -30.06 -5.65 97.89
N LEU A 539 -30.89 -6.69 97.73
CA LEU A 539 -32.36 -6.62 97.76
C LEU A 539 -32.93 -5.60 98.76
N ASP A 540 -33.63 -4.57 98.27
CA ASP A 540 -34.42 -3.68 99.11
C ASP A 540 -35.70 -4.39 99.63
N ALA A 541 -36.05 -4.13 100.89
CA ALA A 541 -37.33 -4.52 101.46
C ALA A 541 -38.50 -3.67 100.95
N GLU A 542 -38.27 -2.41 100.52
CA GLU A 542 -39.33 -1.53 100.02
C GLU A 542 -39.84 -1.94 98.62
N ALA A 543 -39.03 -2.68 97.84
CA ALA A 543 -39.44 -3.30 96.57
C ALA A 543 -40.57 -4.35 96.71
N PHE A 544 -40.81 -4.87 97.92
CA PHE A 544 -41.81 -5.91 98.18
C PHE A 544 -43.02 -5.38 98.97
N THR A 545 -44.15 -5.17 98.27
CA THR A 545 -45.41 -4.78 98.91
C THR A 545 -46.23 -6.02 99.28
N VAL A 546 -46.66 -6.12 100.54
CA VAL A 546 -47.36 -7.29 101.09
C VAL A 546 -48.64 -6.88 101.82
N ASP A 547 -49.79 -7.41 101.39
CA ASP A 547 -51.11 -7.13 101.97
C ASP A 547 -51.71 -8.34 102.68
N ILE A 548 -52.06 -8.20 103.96
CA ILE A 548 -52.68 -9.27 104.74
C ILE A 548 -54.12 -8.88 105.06
N ALA A 549 -55.08 -9.61 104.49
CA ALA A 549 -56.52 -9.45 104.74
C ALA A 549 -57.07 -8.01 104.54
N GLY A 550 -56.49 -7.26 103.58
CA GLY A 550 -56.95 -5.92 103.21
C GLY A 550 -56.25 -4.76 103.93
N GLY A 551 -55.07 -5.00 104.53
CA GLY A 551 -54.19 -3.94 105.00
C GLY A 551 -52.71 -4.30 104.80
N HIS A 552 -51.91 -3.28 104.51
CA HIS A 552 -50.46 -3.40 104.30
C HIS A 552 -49.74 -3.97 105.53
N ALA A 553 -48.87 -4.94 105.31
CA ALA A 553 -47.93 -5.47 106.28
C ALA A 553 -46.51 -5.14 105.83
N THR A 554 -45.73 -4.45 106.68
CA THR A 554 -44.36 -4.08 106.33
C THR A 554 -43.43 -5.30 106.31
N VAL A 555 -42.57 -5.37 105.30
CA VAL A 555 -41.43 -6.29 105.29
C VAL A 555 -40.39 -5.77 106.27
N ALA A 556 -40.05 -6.57 107.28
CA ALA A 556 -39.08 -6.24 108.32
C ALA A 556 -37.65 -6.69 107.97
N SER A 557 -37.52 -7.65 107.05
CA SER A 557 -36.26 -8.03 106.40
C SER A 557 -36.52 -8.88 105.15
N VAL A 558 -35.71 -8.69 104.13
CA VAL A 558 -35.55 -9.56 102.95
C VAL A 558 -34.20 -10.29 103.01
N GLY A 559 -34.04 -11.38 102.27
CA GLY A 559 -32.77 -12.12 102.15
C GLY A 559 -32.95 -13.52 101.55
N PHE A 560 -31.87 -14.10 101.04
CA PHE A 560 -31.90 -15.38 100.30
C PHE A 560 -31.97 -16.64 101.20
N ASP A 561 -32.63 -17.70 100.72
CA ASP A 561 -32.70 -19.04 101.36
C ASP A 561 -32.11 -20.12 100.43
N GLY A 562 -30.82 -19.95 100.13
CA GLY A 562 -30.15 -20.65 99.04
C GLY A 562 -30.47 -20.02 97.68
N ALA A 563 -29.82 -20.53 96.62
CA ALA A 563 -29.69 -19.85 95.34
C ALA A 563 -31.00 -19.53 94.59
N ARG A 564 -32.13 -20.21 94.87
CA ARG A 564 -33.40 -20.02 94.11
C ARG A 564 -34.54 -19.41 94.93
N LYS A 565 -34.25 -18.78 96.08
CA LYS A 565 -35.30 -18.34 96.99
C LYS A 565 -34.98 -17.05 97.73
N ILE A 566 -36.05 -16.30 98.02
CA ILE A 566 -36.05 -15.11 98.87
C ILE A 566 -37.04 -15.33 100.03
N VAL A 567 -36.71 -14.91 101.24
CA VAL A 567 -37.57 -15.00 102.42
C VAL A 567 -37.84 -13.62 102.99
N LEU A 568 -39.08 -13.17 102.80
CA LEU A 568 -39.60 -11.95 103.40
C LEU A 568 -40.07 -12.28 104.82
N THR A 569 -39.57 -11.55 105.82
CA THR A 569 -40.09 -11.61 107.20
C THR A 569 -41.04 -10.43 107.41
N LEU A 570 -42.31 -10.71 107.69
CA LEU A 570 -43.39 -9.72 107.79
C LEU A 570 -43.56 -9.25 109.24
N SER A 571 -43.85 -7.97 109.44
CA SER A 571 -44.13 -7.40 110.77
C SER A 571 -45.41 -7.92 111.42
N GLN A 572 -46.33 -8.50 110.64
CA GLN A 572 -47.53 -9.19 111.10
C GLN A 572 -47.61 -10.59 110.50
N ALA A 573 -47.86 -11.59 111.36
CA ALA A 573 -48.14 -12.94 110.89
C ALA A 573 -49.53 -13.04 110.23
N ALA A 574 -49.59 -13.61 109.03
CA ALA A 574 -50.84 -14.07 108.45
C ALA A 574 -51.40 -15.25 109.27
N ARG A 575 -52.70 -15.22 109.58
CA ARG A 575 -53.39 -16.30 110.28
C ARG A 575 -53.74 -17.42 109.30
N SER A 576 -53.95 -18.62 109.83
CA SER A 576 -54.43 -19.77 109.05
C SER A 576 -55.64 -19.41 108.17
N ALA A 577 -55.63 -19.90 106.95
CA ALA A 577 -56.62 -19.69 105.89
C ALA A 577 -56.79 -18.25 105.37
N GLN A 578 -56.03 -17.25 105.87
CA GLN A 578 -55.98 -15.91 105.26
C GLN A 578 -55.20 -15.93 103.94
N THR A 579 -55.66 -15.13 102.98
CA THR A 579 -54.90 -14.80 101.77
C THR A 579 -54.01 -13.58 102.04
N VAL A 580 -52.79 -13.64 101.53
CA VAL A 580 -51.83 -12.55 101.43
C VAL A 580 -51.64 -12.25 99.95
N SER A 581 -51.74 -10.97 99.58
CA SER A 581 -51.38 -10.49 98.24
C SER A 581 -49.97 -9.94 98.28
N LEU A 582 -49.16 -10.34 97.31
CA LEU A 582 -47.78 -9.89 97.14
C LEU A 582 -47.66 -9.12 95.81
N ALA A 583 -46.90 -8.04 95.86
CA ALA A 583 -46.32 -7.40 94.69
C ALA A 583 -44.80 -7.26 94.88
N TYR A 584 -44.10 -7.31 93.76
CA TYR A 584 -42.69 -6.97 93.64
C TYR A 584 -42.57 -5.90 92.56
N ALA A 585 -41.88 -4.81 92.90
CA ALA A 585 -41.63 -3.69 92.01
C ALA A 585 -40.11 -3.56 91.79
N ASP A 586 -39.74 -3.74 90.54
CA ASP A 586 -38.46 -3.38 89.95
C ASP A 586 -38.32 -1.83 89.94
N PRO A 587 -37.25 -1.23 90.52
CA PRO A 587 -37.06 0.21 90.59
C PRO A 587 -36.88 0.91 89.24
N ASP A 588 -36.08 0.34 88.32
CA ASP A 588 -35.93 0.81 86.94
C ASP A 588 -35.97 -0.38 85.96
N PRO A 589 -37.17 -0.79 85.51
CA PRO A 589 -37.36 -1.89 84.55
C PRO A 589 -36.89 -1.56 83.12
N THR A 590 -35.91 -0.67 82.99
CA THR A 590 -35.14 -0.38 81.76
C THR A 590 -33.62 -0.40 81.97
N ALA A 591 -33.15 -0.74 83.18
CA ALA A 591 -31.75 -0.96 83.55
C ALA A 591 -31.44 -2.47 83.78
N ASP A 592 -30.31 -2.73 84.43
CA ASP A 592 -29.82 -4.01 84.97
C ASP A 592 -29.15 -3.63 86.30
N ASP A 593 -29.82 -3.89 87.44
CA ASP A 593 -29.53 -3.22 88.72
C ASP A 593 -28.96 -4.16 89.82
N ASP A 594 -27.89 -3.71 90.49
CA ASP A 594 -27.17 -4.45 91.56
C ASP A 594 -27.99 -4.68 92.86
N ASP A 595 -29.17 -4.08 93.03
CA ASP A 595 -30.01 -4.15 94.24
C ASP A 595 -31.39 -4.80 94.05
N VAL A 596 -31.64 -5.41 92.89
CA VAL A 596 -32.92 -6.05 92.54
C VAL A 596 -32.85 -7.59 92.52
N VAL A 597 -33.98 -8.25 92.22
CA VAL A 597 -34.03 -9.72 92.11
C VAL A 597 -33.55 -10.14 90.73
N GLN A 598 -32.25 -10.36 90.58
CA GLN A 598 -31.64 -10.77 89.31
C GLN A 598 -31.16 -12.24 89.31
N SER A 599 -30.96 -12.82 88.13
CA SER A 599 -30.25 -14.08 87.94
C SER A 599 -28.73 -13.89 87.83
N THR A 600 -27.96 -14.98 88.01
CA THR A 600 -26.48 -14.95 88.09
C THR A 600 -25.76 -14.50 86.81
N ASP A 601 -26.50 -14.16 85.76
CA ASP A 601 -26.08 -13.69 84.44
C ASP A 601 -26.38 -12.19 84.19
N GLY A 602 -26.99 -11.46 85.13
CA GLY A 602 -27.36 -10.05 84.97
C GLY A 602 -28.66 -9.87 84.20
N ALA A 603 -29.77 -10.33 84.78
CA ALA A 603 -31.10 -10.13 84.23
C ALA A 603 -32.19 -10.09 85.31
N ASP A 604 -33.00 -9.05 85.28
CA ASP A 604 -33.91 -8.68 86.36
C ASP A 604 -35.27 -9.39 86.31
N ALA A 605 -35.78 -9.77 87.49
CA ALA A 605 -37.09 -10.39 87.63
C ALA A 605 -38.19 -9.42 87.20
N ALA A 606 -39.06 -9.85 86.28
CA ALA A 606 -40.20 -9.04 85.86
C ALA A 606 -41.10 -8.66 87.06
N SER A 607 -41.31 -7.36 87.24
CA SER A 607 -42.30 -6.78 88.18
C SER A 607 -43.65 -7.50 88.12
N PHE A 608 -44.25 -7.75 89.29
CA PHE A 608 -45.55 -8.41 89.38
C PHE A 608 -46.44 -7.86 90.50
N THR A 609 -47.75 -7.98 90.34
CA THR A 609 -48.74 -7.53 91.34
C THR A 609 -49.82 -8.59 91.58
N GLY A 610 -50.42 -8.59 92.77
CA GLY A 610 -51.59 -9.41 93.09
C GLY A 610 -51.34 -10.90 93.34
N GLN A 611 -50.08 -11.34 93.44
CA GLN A 611 -49.72 -12.75 93.66
C GLN A 611 -50.28 -13.23 95.00
N SER A 612 -51.30 -14.10 94.94
CA SER A 612 -52.19 -14.38 96.06
C SER A 612 -51.87 -15.71 96.74
N VAL A 613 -51.11 -15.66 97.84
CA VAL A 613 -50.73 -16.83 98.63
C VAL A 613 -51.69 -17.01 99.80
N ARG A 614 -52.26 -18.21 99.97
CA ARG A 614 -53.06 -18.53 101.16
C ARG A 614 -52.19 -19.18 102.23
N ASN A 615 -52.23 -18.69 103.47
CA ASN A 615 -51.61 -19.39 104.58
C ASN A 615 -52.37 -20.70 104.85
N LEU A 616 -51.75 -21.84 104.52
CA LEU A 616 -52.31 -23.18 104.75
C LEU A 616 -51.78 -23.84 106.04
N THR A 617 -50.87 -23.20 106.79
CA THR A 617 -50.47 -23.65 108.13
C THR A 617 -51.71 -23.69 109.01
N ALA A 618 -52.05 -24.88 109.53
CA ALA A 618 -53.34 -25.13 110.17
C ALA A 618 -53.47 -24.42 111.54
N ALA A 619 -54.63 -23.79 111.77
CA ALA A 619 -55.07 -23.47 113.12
C ALA A 619 -55.37 -24.78 113.90
N PRO A 620 -55.12 -24.83 115.21
CA PRO A 620 -55.35 -26.03 116.02
C PRO A 620 -56.83 -26.46 116.01
N PRO A 621 -57.13 -27.78 115.88
CA PRO A 621 -58.42 -28.25 115.35
C PRO A 621 -59.57 -28.42 116.37
N PRO A 622 -60.82 -28.05 116.00
CA PRO A 622 -62.07 -28.50 116.61
C PRO A 622 -62.67 -29.76 115.90
N PRO A 623 -63.75 -30.38 116.43
CA PRO A 623 -64.28 -31.68 115.95
C PRO A 623 -65.25 -31.65 114.74
N PRO A 624 -65.46 -32.80 114.03
CA PRO A 624 -66.23 -32.96 112.76
C PRO A 624 -67.68 -33.49 112.97
N PRO A 625 -68.52 -33.89 111.94
CA PRO A 625 -68.38 -34.02 110.45
C PRO A 625 -69.57 -33.32 109.67
N PRO A 626 -70.12 -33.69 108.47
CA PRO A 626 -69.80 -34.69 107.41
C PRO A 626 -69.72 -34.13 105.92
N PRO A 627 -70.52 -34.46 104.84
CA PRO A 627 -69.97 -34.63 103.46
C PRO A 627 -70.79 -34.05 102.23
N ALA A 628 -70.42 -34.49 101.00
CA ALA A 628 -71.16 -34.51 99.68
C ALA A 628 -71.40 -33.16 98.92
N ASP A 629 -71.33 -33.02 97.58
CA ASP A 629 -71.12 -33.93 96.39
C ASP A 629 -70.40 -33.20 95.17
N ASP A 630 -70.30 -33.80 93.96
CA ASP A 630 -69.42 -33.49 92.75
C ASP A 630 -70.24 -33.11 91.43
N PRO A 631 -69.81 -33.09 90.11
CA PRO A 631 -68.50 -33.13 89.36
C PRO A 631 -68.33 -32.28 88.01
N ALA A 632 -67.14 -32.34 87.36
CA ALA A 632 -66.78 -32.41 85.88
C ALA A 632 -66.76 -31.23 84.80
N ASP A 633 -65.55 -30.96 84.20
CA ASP A 633 -65.02 -31.06 82.78
C ASP A 633 -65.76 -30.57 81.46
N PRO A 634 -65.20 -30.53 80.18
CA PRO A 634 -63.90 -30.07 79.58
C PRO A 634 -63.85 -29.37 78.13
N ALA A 635 -62.76 -28.60 77.82
CA ALA A 635 -61.89 -28.52 76.57
C ALA A 635 -62.29 -27.80 75.18
N PRO A 636 -61.52 -27.86 74.01
CA PRO A 636 -60.88 -26.72 73.23
C PRO A 636 -61.19 -26.71 71.66
N PRO A 637 -60.34 -26.47 70.58
CA PRO A 637 -58.94 -25.94 70.32
C PRO A 637 -58.61 -24.78 69.23
N PRO A 638 -58.20 -24.95 67.91
CA PRO A 638 -57.17 -24.12 67.15
C PRO A 638 -57.67 -23.40 65.82
N PRO A 639 -56.91 -22.91 64.75
CA PRO A 639 -55.47 -22.96 64.31
C PRO A 639 -54.83 -21.64 63.64
N GLN A 640 -53.92 -21.73 62.61
CA GLN A 640 -53.03 -20.69 61.97
C GLN A 640 -52.79 -20.98 60.41
N PRO A 641 -51.75 -20.56 59.58
CA PRO A 641 -50.71 -19.45 59.53
C PRO A 641 -50.32 -18.83 58.10
N GLY A 642 -49.45 -17.76 58.02
CA GLY A 642 -48.27 -17.61 57.09
C GLY A 642 -48.22 -16.76 55.74
N GLN A 643 -47.14 -15.95 55.50
CA GLN A 643 -46.58 -15.49 54.15
C GLN A 643 -45.26 -14.61 54.18
N GLN A 644 -44.35 -14.67 53.16
CA GLN A 644 -43.16 -13.76 52.83
C GLN A 644 -42.36 -14.27 51.56
N PRO A 645 -41.19 -13.73 51.04
CA PRO A 645 -40.61 -12.36 50.83
C PRO A 645 -39.89 -12.08 49.42
N GLY A 646 -39.23 -10.90 49.19
CA GLY A 646 -38.31 -10.52 48.05
C GLY A 646 -38.72 -9.24 47.24
N ILE A 647 -37.92 -8.28 46.66
CA ILE A 647 -36.47 -7.89 46.46
C ILE A 647 -35.64 -8.76 45.46
N VAL A 648 -34.67 -8.36 44.58
CA VAL A 648 -33.69 -7.23 44.27
C VAL A 648 -33.38 -7.20 42.72
N ASP A 649 -32.80 -6.27 41.90
CA ASP A 649 -32.30 -4.85 41.83
C ASP A 649 -30.79 -4.61 41.39
N LEU A 650 -30.43 -3.44 40.79
CA LEU A 650 -29.09 -2.78 40.48
C LEU A 650 -28.36 -2.84 39.08
N GLY A 651 -27.96 -1.67 38.53
CA GLY A 651 -26.59 -1.40 37.94
C GLY A 651 -26.37 -0.86 36.48
N GLY A 652 -25.65 0.28 36.31
CA GLY A 652 -24.80 0.73 35.15
C GLY A 652 -25.42 0.93 33.72
N VAL A 653 -25.36 2.03 32.94
CA VAL A 653 -24.45 3.20 32.67
C VAL A 653 -23.51 3.07 31.43
N ALA A 654 -24.12 3.29 30.24
CA ALA A 654 -23.68 4.02 29.02
C ALA A 654 -22.20 4.08 28.52
N ILE A 655 -22.02 3.81 27.20
CA ILE A 655 -21.19 4.59 26.24
C ILE A 655 -21.89 4.62 24.85
N GLY A 656 -21.86 5.76 24.16
CA GLY A 656 -21.78 5.84 22.69
C GLY A 656 -23.02 5.52 21.84
N ALA A 657 -23.83 6.54 21.54
CA ALA A 657 -24.77 6.52 20.43
C ALA A 657 -24.67 7.80 19.59
N ASP A 658 -24.29 7.68 18.32
CA ASP A 658 -24.73 8.55 17.22
C ASP A 658 -24.45 7.86 15.87
N LEU A 659 -25.47 7.73 15.03
CA LEU A 659 -25.35 7.40 13.61
C LEU A 659 -26.35 8.19 12.74
N GLU A 660 -26.85 9.33 13.24
CA GLU A 660 -27.34 10.41 12.38
C GLU A 660 -26.19 11.26 11.81
N SER A 661 -24.94 11.00 12.23
CA SER A 661 -23.77 11.78 11.81
C SER A 661 -23.72 12.03 10.29
N ASP A 662 -23.70 13.31 9.90
CA ASP A 662 -23.94 13.75 8.52
C ASP A 662 -23.01 13.11 7.46
N LYS A 663 -21.85 12.55 7.85
CA LYS A 663 -20.82 12.04 6.93
C LYS A 663 -21.33 11.01 5.92
N ALA A 664 -22.22 10.10 6.33
CA ALA A 664 -22.78 9.08 5.44
C ALA A 664 -23.84 9.64 4.46
N LEU A 665 -24.49 10.75 4.84
CA LEU A 665 -25.56 11.41 4.07
C LEU A 665 -25.08 12.70 3.36
N ALA A 666 -23.85 13.15 3.59
CA ALA A 666 -23.25 14.29 2.91
C ALA A 666 -23.04 13.98 1.42
N GLU A 667 -23.25 14.96 0.54
CA GLU A 667 -22.95 14.83 -0.90
C GLU A 667 -21.42 14.77 -1.18
N SER A 668 -20.60 15.17 -0.21
CA SER A 668 -19.14 15.25 -0.33
C SER A 668 -18.42 15.00 1.00
N VAL A 669 -17.24 14.39 0.95
CA VAL A 669 -16.33 14.19 2.09
C VAL A 669 -15.09 15.07 1.91
N THR A 670 -14.53 15.58 3.01
CA THR A 670 -13.23 16.27 3.02
C THR A 670 -12.14 15.29 3.44
N LEU A 671 -11.11 15.15 2.62
CA LEU A 671 -9.94 14.31 2.87
C LEU A 671 -8.97 14.97 3.88
N PRO A 672 -8.03 14.21 4.48
CA PRO A 672 -7.05 14.75 5.44
C PRO A 672 -6.14 15.85 4.87
N ASP A 673 -5.92 15.88 3.56
CA ASP A 673 -5.17 16.94 2.85
C ASP A 673 -5.99 18.22 2.59
N GLY A 674 -7.25 18.25 3.01
CA GLY A 674 -8.18 19.36 2.83
C GLY A 674 -8.95 19.37 1.50
N ARG A 675 -8.75 18.39 0.61
CA ARG A 675 -9.53 18.28 -0.64
C ARG A 675 -10.95 17.81 -0.34
N VAL A 676 -11.93 18.46 -0.97
CA VAL A 676 -13.32 18.00 -0.96
C VAL A 676 -13.54 17.11 -2.19
N VAL A 677 -14.06 15.90 -1.96
CA VAL A 677 -14.41 14.92 -3.00
C VAL A 677 -15.88 14.53 -2.88
N ALA A 678 -16.54 14.14 -3.97
CA ALA A 678 -17.92 13.66 -3.93
C ALA A 678 -18.00 12.37 -3.10
N ASN A 679 -19.07 12.20 -2.31
CA ASN A 679 -19.28 11.02 -1.49
C ASN A 679 -19.93 9.91 -2.34
N PRO A 680 -19.22 8.81 -2.68
CA PRO A 680 -19.80 7.73 -3.50
C PRO A 680 -20.95 7.00 -2.77
N LEU A 681 -20.98 7.03 -1.44
CA LEU A 681 -21.96 6.32 -0.63
C LEU A 681 -23.32 7.04 -0.52
N HIS A 682 -23.39 8.34 -0.84
CA HIS A 682 -24.56 9.19 -0.61
C HIS A 682 -25.86 8.63 -1.23
N ALA A 683 -25.80 8.21 -2.50
CA ALA A 683 -26.97 7.68 -3.21
C ALA A 683 -27.44 6.32 -2.62
N THR A 684 -26.49 5.45 -2.27
CA THR A 684 -26.75 4.14 -1.66
C THR A 684 -27.33 4.28 -0.25
N ALA A 685 -26.82 5.24 0.54
CA ALA A 685 -27.35 5.56 1.87
C ALA A 685 -28.80 6.08 1.81
N LEU A 686 -29.14 6.92 0.83
CA LEU A 686 -30.53 7.33 0.58
C LEU A 686 -31.42 6.14 0.20
N ALA A 687 -30.94 5.24 -0.65
CA ALA A 687 -31.69 4.06 -1.09
C ALA A 687 -31.95 3.07 0.06
N ALA A 688 -30.94 2.79 0.89
CA ALA A 688 -31.05 1.96 2.09
C ALA A 688 -32.02 2.56 3.12
N LYS A 689 -31.93 3.87 3.39
CA LYS A 689 -32.87 4.60 4.27
C LYS A 689 -34.31 4.53 3.75
N ALA A 690 -34.50 4.57 2.42
CA ALA A 690 -35.80 4.39 1.77
C ALA A 690 -36.31 2.93 1.73
N ILE A 691 -35.47 1.93 2.00
CA ILE A 691 -35.88 0.53 2.22
C ILE A 691 -36.26 0.31 3.70
N ALA A 692 -35.43 0.77 4.63
CA ALA A 692 -35.71 0.70 6.07
C ALA A 692 -37.10 1.31 6.40
N ALA A 693 -37.38 2.51 5.90
CA ALA A 693 -38.68 3.16 6.08
C ALA A 693 -39.87 2.38 5.49
N LYS A 694 -39.66 1.53 4.46
CA LYS A 694 -40.72 0.64 3.93
C LYS A 694 -40.95 -0.58 4.83
N VAL A 695 -39.90 -1.09 5.48
CA VAL A 695 -40.01 -2.19 6.46
C VAL A 695 -40.73 -1.70 7.72
N GLU A 696 -40.34 -0.54 8.27
CA GLU A 696 -41.01 0.09 9.40
C GLU A 696 -42.49 0.39 9.12
N ALA A 697 -42.81 0.87 7.92
CA ALA A 697 -44.19 1.10 7.49
C ALA A 697 -44.99 -0.19 7.18
N GLY A 698 -44.39 -1.37 7.30
CA GLY A 698 -45.03 -2.66 6.96
C GLY A 698 -45.32 -2.84 5.46
N LEU A 699 -44.71 -2.03 4.60
CA LEU A 699 -44.88 -2.04 3.14
C LEU A 699 -43.92 -3.02 2.43
N MET A 700 -42.95 -3.58 3.16
CA MET A 700 -41.94 -4.52 2.67
C MET A 700 -41.62 -5.52 3.78
N THR A 701 -41.64 -6.82 3.49
CA THR A 701 -41.27 -7.86 4.46
C THR A 701 -39.75 -7.92 4.67
N LYS A 702 -39.27 -8.47 5.79
CA LYS A 702 -37.81 -8.63 6.03
C LYS A 702 -37.12 -9.41 4.90
N ALA A 703 -37.75 -10.45 4.34
CA ALA A 703 -37.22 -11.19 3.20
C ALA A 703 -37.12 -10.34 1.91
N GLN A 704 -38.15 -9.54 1.60
CA GLN A 704 -38.12 -8.62 0.45
C GLN A 704 -37.16 -7.45 0.65
N ALA A 705 -36.92 -7.02 1.88
CA ALA A 705 -35.91 -6.02 2.19
C ALA A 705 -34.49 -6.61 2.03
N HIS A 706 -34.29 -7.86 2.47
CA HIS A 706 -33.05 -8.60 2.26
C HIS A 706 -32.81 -8.81 0.74
N GLU A 707 -33.81 -9.24 -0.04
CA GLU A 707 -33.72 -9.28 -1.51
C GLU A 707 -33.44 -7.91 -2.13
N ALA A 708 -34.13 -6.84 -1.72
CA ALA A 708 -33.92 -5.51 -2.29
C ALA A 708 -32.56 -4.88 -1.90
N LEU A 709 -31.98 -5.29 -0.76
CA LEU A 709 -30.62 -4.92 -0.37
C LEU A 709 -29.58 -5.76 -1.11
N ILE A 710 -29.87 -7.04 -1.40
CA ILE A 710 -29.10 -7.86 -2.35
C ILE A 710 -29.17 -7.25 -3.76
N GLU A 711 -30.32 -6.79 -4.26
CA GLU A 711 -30.42 -6.10 -5.55
C GLU A 711 -29.61 -4.80 -5.59
N LEU A 712 -29.50 -4.10 -4.46
CA LEU A 712 -28.62 -2.92 -4.31
C LEU A 712 -27.12 -3.26 -4.27
N SER A 713 -26.73 -4.48 -3.88
CA SER A 713 -25.34 -4.96 -3.92
C SER A 713 -25.03 -5.89 -5.10
N MET A 714 -26.01 -6.19 -5.96
CA MET A 714 -25.84 -7.11 -7.09
C MET A 714 -24.97 -6.46 -8.18
N PRO A 715 -23.90 -7.13 -8.71
CA PRO A 715 -22.81 -6.42 -9.38
C PRO A 715 -23.10 -5.92 -10.81
N THR A 716 -24.36 -6.01 -11.26
CA THR A 716 -24.72 -6.13 -12.68
C THR A 716 -24.49 -4.87 -13.51
N THR A 717 -24.61 -3.69 -12.89
CA THR A 717 -24.28 -2.42 -13.54
C THR A 717 -22.86 -1.93 -13.22
N GLY A 718 -22.28 -2.32 -12.08
CA GLY A 718 -20.94 -1.87 -11.66
C GLY A 718 -19.85 -2.42 -12.59
N VAL A 719 -19.69 -3.75 -12.63
CA VAL A 719 -18.65 -4.42 -13.45
C VAL A 719 -18.75 -4.01 -14.93
N ALA A 720 -19.97 -3.84 -15.45
CA ALA A 720 -20.22 -3.38 -16.81
C ALA A 720 -19.82 -1.91 -17.04
N HIS A 721 -20.11 -1.02 -16.09
CA HIS A 721 -19.77 0.40 -16.14
C HIS A 721 -18.26 0.62 -16.04
N ASP A 722 -17.59 -0.09 -15.13
CA ASP A 722 -16.16 0.10 -14.87
C ASP A 722 -15.29 -0.62 -15.92
N ALA A 723 -15.72 -1.76 -16.46
CA ALA A 723 -15.13 -2.30 -17.68
C ALA A 723 -15.30 -1.33 -18.88
N TYR A 724 -16.48 -0.73 -19.08
CA TYR A 724 -16.65 0.27 -20.15
C TYR A 724 -15.72 1.47 -19.99
N ARG A 725 -15.60 2.00 -18.76
CA ARG A 725 -14.65 3.08 -18.43
C ARG A 725 -13.20 2.67 -18.69
N PHE A 726 -12.81 1.47 -18.27
CA PHE A 726 -11.46 0.95 -18.45
C PHE A 726 -11.08 0.79 -19.93
N PHE A 727 -11.94 0.15 -20.74
CA PHE A 727 -11.63 -0.10 -22.15
C PHE A 727 -11.82 1.13 -23.07
N THR A 728 -12.65 2.12 -22.70
CA THR A 728 -12.94 3.30 -23.57
C THR A 728 -12.39 4.64 -23.04
N GLY A 729 -11.89 4.68 -21.80
CA GLY A 729 -11.53 5.94 -21.11
C GLY A 729 -12.71 6.87 -20.82
N SER A 730 -13.96 6.42 -21.01
CA SER A 730 -15.16 7.25 -20.97
C SER A 730 -16.29 6.59 -20.16
N ALA A 731 -17.17 7.38 -19.55
CA ALA A 731 -18.41 6.84 -19.01
C ALA A 731 -19.34 6.38 -20.15
N PRO A 732 -20.02 5.22 -20.05
CA PRO A 732 -20.95 4.74 -21.06
C PRO A 732 -22.11 5.71 -21.24
N SER A 733 -22.46 5.97 -22.50
CA SER A 733 -23.74 6.60 -22.82
C SER A 733 -24.88 5.59 -22.59
N ALA A 734 -26.11 6.10 -22.40
CA ALA A 734 -27.28 5.24 -22.33
C ALA A 734 -27.49 4.42 -23.61
N GLU A 735 -27.01 4.92 -24.75
CA GLU A 735 -27.07 4.24 -26.05
C GLU A 735 -26.02 3.12 -26.17
N GLY A 736 -24.80 3.34 -25.66
CA GLY A 736 -23.76 2.30 -25.57
C GLY A 736 -24.17 1.17 -24.62
N LEU A 737 -24.72 1.52 -23.44
CA LEU A 737 -25.25 0.54 -22.50
C LEU A 737 -26.44 -0.24 -23.09
N ALA A 738 -27.32 0.42 -23.84
CA ALA A 738 -28.43 -0.25 -24.54
C ALA A 738 -27.94 -1.19 -25.67
N TRP A 739 -26.91 -0.79 -26.43
CA TRP A 739 -26.32 -1.64 -27.47
C TRP A 739 -25.73 -2.94 -26.91
N LEU A 740 -25.21 -2.92 -25.68
CA LEU A 740 -24.64 -4.10 -25.02
C LEU A 740 -25.71 -5.06 -24.46
N ILE A 741 -26.93 -4.57 -24.22
CA ILE A 741 -28.01 -5.30 -23.52
C ILE A 741 -29.14 -5.74 -24.47
N ASN A 742 -29.35 -5.09 -25.62
CA ASN A 742 -30.44 -5.39 -26.55
C ASN A 742 -30.13 -4.87 -27.96
N SER A 743 -29.32 -5.61 -28.72
CA SER A 743 -28.85 -5.23 -30.05
C SER A 743 -28.54 -6.44 -30.92
N ALA A 744 -29.35 -6.64 -31.97
CA ALA A 744 -29.08 -7.62 -33.02
C ALA A 744 -27.82 -7.33 -33.88
N ALA A 745 -27.05 -6.28 -33.55
CA ALA A 745 -25.73 -6.00 -34.13
C ALA A 745 -24.56 -6.32 -33.17
N ASN A 746 -24.84 -6.62 -31.90
CA ASN A 746 -23.88 -7.23 -30.97
C ASN A 746 -23.92 -8.76 -31.19
N PRO A 747 -22.82 -9.43 -31.56
CA PRO A 747 -22.81 -10.89 -31.73
C PRO A 747 -23.01 -11.65 -30.40
N ASN A 748 -22.82 -10.98 -29.26
CA ASN A 748 -22.88 -11.55 -27.91
C ASN A 748 -23.85 -10.72 -27.03
N ASP A 749 -25.10 -10.60 -27.48
CA ASP A 749 -26.19 -9.95 -26.73
C ASP A 749 -26.47 -10.71 -25.42
N LEU A 750 -26.42 -10.00 -24.29
CA LEU A 750 -26.59 -10.59 -22.96
C LEU A 750 -28.02 -11.11 -22.68
N THR A 751 -28.99 -10.79 -23.55
CA THR A 751 -30.36 -11.34 -23.51
C THR A 751 -30.58 -12.54 -24.43
N ASP A 752 -29.58 -12.96 -25.22
CA ASP A 752 -29.70 -14.19 -26.03
C ASP A 752 -29.86 -15.43 -25.11
N PRO A 753 -30.78 -16.37 -25.42
CA PRO A 753 -30.96 -17.60 -24.66
C PRO A 753 -29.69 -18.44 -24.45
N TYR A 754 -28.68 -18.35 -25.34
CA TYR A 754 -27.37 -18.96 -25.17
C TYR A 754 -26.63 -18.43 -23.93
N TYR A 755 -26.78 -17.14 -23.61
CA TYR A 755 -26.13 -16.54 -22.44
C TYR A 755 -26.87 -16.79 -21.12
N ALA A 756 -28.11 -17.27 -21.16
CA ALA A 756 -28.89 -17.61 -19.97
C ALA A 756 -28.32 -18.78 -19.15
N MET A 757 -27.56 -19.70 -19.78
CA MET A 757 -26.99 -20.89 -19.11
C MET A 757 -25.67 -20.62 -18.37
N PHE A 758 -25.05 -19.45 -18.55
CA PHE A 758 -23.81 -19.08 -17.86
C PHE A 758 -24.09 -18.31 -16.56
N SER A 759 -23.11 -18.30 -15.64
CA SER A 759 -23.14 -17.42 -14.46
C SER A 759 -23.16 -15.95 -14.87
N ALA A 760 -23.66 -15.07 -13.99
CA ALA A 760 -23.63 -13.63 -14.22
C ALA A 760 -22.18 -13.12 -14.43
N GLU A 761 -21.24 -13.62 -13.63
CA GLU A 761 -19.79 -13.39 -13.80
C GLU A 761 -19.28 -13.76 -15.19
N ASN A 762 -19.58 -14.96 -15.69
CA ASN A 762 -19.14 -15.37 -17.02
C ASN A 762 -19.78 -14.53 -18.13
N ARG A 763 -20.97 -13.96 -17.92
CA ARG A 763 -21.53 -12.93 -18.82
C ARG A 763 -20.72 -11.63 -18.79
N TYR A 764 -20.26 -11.15 -17.62
CA TYR A 764 -19.45 -9.92 -17.53
C TYR A 764 -18.01 -10.08 -18.05
N ILE A 765 -17.39 -11.24 -17.88
CA ILE A 765 -16.09 -11.54 -18.49
C ILE A 765 -16.22 -11.51 -20.02
N ASN A 766 -17.27 -12.13 -20.59
CA ASN A 766 -17.53 -12.06 -22.04
C ASN A 766 -17.88 -10.63 -22.52
N PHE A 767 -18.56 -9.82 -21.70
CA PHE A 767 -18.80 -8.40 -22.00
C PHE A 767 -17.50 -7.60 -22.11
N ALA A 768 -16.55 -7.81 -21.17
CA ALA A 768 -15.22 -7.20 -21.20
C ALA A 768 -14.41 -7.63 -22.43
N VAL A 769 -14.43 -8.91 -22.79
CA VAL A 769 -13.83 -9.42 -24.05
C VAL A 769 -14.40 -8.68 -25.25
N ASN A 770 -15.73 -8.52 -25.34
CA ASN A 770 -16.34 -7.84 -26.48
C ASN A 770 -15.91 -6.37 -26.57
N LEU A 771 -15.86 -5.63 -25.46
CA LEU A 771 -15.35 -4.25 -25.46
C LEU A 771 -13.87 -4.14 -25.86
N GLY A 772 -13.03 -5.06 -25.38
CA GLY A 772 -11.59 -5.06 -25.68
C GLY A 772 -11.21 -5.56 -27.08
N VAL A 773 -12.08 -6.32 -27.76
CA VAL A 773 -11.74 -6.96 -29.06
C VAL A 773 -12.63 -6.49 -30.22
N HIS A 774 -13.88 -6.08 -29.98
CA HIS A 774 -14.87 -5.83 -31.03
C HIS A 774 -15.69 -4.54 -30.86
N GLY A 775 -15.82 -3.99 -29.65
CA GLY A 775 -16.54 -2.75 -29.35
C GLY A 775 -15.65 -1.50 -29.41
N ASP A 776 -16.21 -0.36 -28.99
CA ASP A 776 -15.57 0.96 -29.08
C ASP A 776 -14.21 1.06 -28.35
N GLY A 777 -13.98 0.21 -27.34
CA GLY A 777 -12.71 0.15 -26.61
C GLY A 777 -11.58 -0.57 -27.35
N ALA A 778 -11.88 -1.35 -28.39
CA ALA A 778 -10.92 -2.30 -28.97
C ALA A 778 -9.68 -1.63 -29.57
N THR A 779 -9.81 -0.44 -30.19
CA THR A 779 -8.65 0.30 -30.70
C THR A 779 -7.78 0.88 -29.59
N ALA A 780 -8.38 1.37 -28.50
CA ALA A 780 -7.65 1.87 -27.33
C ALA A 780 -6.94 0.72 -26.59
N PHE A 781 -7.63 -0.40 -26.40
CA PHE A 781 -7.09 -1.61 -25.80
C PHE A 781 -5.92 -2.21 -26.62
N ALA A 782 -6.08 -2.30 -27.94
CA ALA A 782 -5.00 -2.74 -28.83
C ALA A 782 -3.75 -1.85 -28.73
N ALA A 783 -3.92 -0.52 -28.68
CA ALA A 783 -2.81 0.40 -28.50
C ALA A 783 -2.13 0.25 -27.13
N ALA A 784 -2.91 0.14 -26.05
CA ALA A 784 -2.41 0.12 -24.67
C ALA A 784 -1.78 -1.22 -24.23
N TYR A 785 -2.30 -2.37 -24.71
CA TYR A 785 -1.92 -3.71 -24.23
C TYR A 785 -1.54 -4.70 -25.35
N GLY A 786 -1.74 -4.35 -26.63
CA GLY A 786 -1.40 -5.21 -27.76
C GLY A 786 0.11 -5.48 -27.88
N HIS A 787 0.94 -4.50 -27.53
CA HIS A 787 2.41 -4.56 -27.62
C HIS A 787 3.10 -5.20 -26.39
N LEU A 788 2.36 -5.49 -25.31
CA LEU A 788 2.89 -6.08 -24.07
C LEU A 788 2.88 -7.62 -24.14
N SER A 789 3.67 -8.29 -23.31
CA SER A 789 3.48 -9.73 -23.05
C SER A 789 2.13 -9.99 -22.34
N PHE A 790 1.75 -11.25 -22.13
CA PHE A 790 0.55 -11.57 -21.36
C PHE A 790 0.71 -11.13 -19.90
N GLU A 791 1.86 -11.44 -19.30
CA GLU A 791 2.25 -11.07 -17.93
C GLU A 791 2.27 -9.54 -17.76
N ALA A 792 2.94 -8.81 -18.66
CA ALA A 792 3.06 -7.36 -18.55
C ALA A 792 1.71 -6.64 -18.81
N ALA A 793 0.83 -7.20 -19.63
CA ALA A 793 -0.53 -6.70 -19.79
C ALA A 793 -1.37 -6.91 -18.52
N VAL A 794 -1.24 -8.08 -17.88
CA VAL A 794 -1.91 -8.41 -16.61
C VAL A 794 -1.42 -7.52 -15.46
N ALA A 795 -0.11 -7.43 -15.23
CA ALA A 795 0.47 -6.60 -14.17
C ALA A 795 0.08 -5.12 -14.30
N LYS A 796 0.15 -4.57 -15.52
CA LYS A 796 -0.25 -3.17 -15.78
C LYS A 796 -1.76 -2.95 -15.64
N ALA A 797 -2.58 -3.95 -15.97
CA ALA A 797 -4.01 -3.87 -15.71
C ALA A 797 -4.30 -3.87 -14.20
N TYR A 798 -3.61 -4.69 -13.41
CA TYR A 798 -3.71 -4.66 -11.94
C TYR A 798 -3.40 -3.29 -11.33
N GLU A 799 -2.27 -2.68 -11.69
CA GLU A 799 -1.92 -1.33 -11.24
C GLU A 799 -2.97 -0.28 -11.62
N THR A 800 -3.70 -0.49 -12.74
CA THR A 800 -4.72 0.44 -13.26
C THR A 800 -6.12 0.20 -12.68
N ILE A 801 -6.45 -1.03 -12.26
CA ILE A 801 -7.79 -1.43 -11.79
C ILE A 801 -7.89 -1.37 -10.26
N ILE A 802 -6.83 -1.73 -9.55
CA ILE A 802 -6.84 -1.92 -8.08
C ILE A 802 -5.95 -0.89 -7.36
N GLY A 803 -4.91 -0.38 -8.03
CA GLY A 803 -3.97 0.59 -7.45
C GLY A 803 -3.05 0.00 -6.36
N LYS A 804 -1.87 0.60 -6.16
CA LYS A 804 -0.95 0.17 -5.08
C LYS A 804 -1.42 0.59 -3.69
N ASP A 805 -2.08 1.75 -3.60
CA ASP A 805 -2.47 2.36 -2.33
C ASP A 805 -3.88 1.95 -1.89
N GLU A 806 -4.81 1.82 -2.84
CA GLU A 806 -6.21 1.44 -2.55
C GLU A 806 -6.33 -0.02 -2.11
N ALA A 807 -5.48 -0.93 -2.63
CA ALA A 807 -5.35 -2.29 -2.09
C ALA A 807 -4.87 -2.31 -0.62
N ARG A 808 -3.85 -1.50 -0.28
CA ARG A 808 -3.31 -1.38 1.08
C ARG A 808 -4.31 -0.76 2.05
N ALA A 809 -5.08 0.24 1.60
CA ALA A 809 -6.15 0.86 2.39
C ALA A 809 -7.36 -0.06 2.61
N ALA A 810 -7.47 -1.16 1.85
CA ALA A 810 -8.60 -2.08 1.86
C ALA A 810 -8.35 -3.39 2.63
N SER A 811 -7.15 -3.61 3.19
CA SER A 811 -6.74 -4.88 3.83
C SER A 811 -6.98 -6.12 2.94
N ILE A 812 -6.90 -5.95 1.61
CA ILE A 812 -7.02 -7.06 0.67
C ILE A 812 -5.75 -7.91 0.78
N ASP A 813 -5.91 -9.21 1.05
CA ASP A 813 -4.83 -10.18 0.97
C ASP A 813 -4.40 -10.33 -0.50
N LEU A 814 -3.41 -9.53 -0.88
CA LEU A 814 -2.82 -9.53 -2.21
C LEU A 814 -2.03 -10.81 -2.48
N GLU A 815 -1.46 -11.45 -1.47
CA GLU A 815 -0.62 -12.65 -1.63
C GLU A 815 -1.49 -13.84 -2.03
N LEU A 816 -2.62 -14.04 -1.34
CA LEU A 816 -3.65 -15.02 -1.71
C LEU A 816 -4.32 -14.70 -3.07
N ALA A 817 -4.44 -13.41 -3.43
CA ALA A 817 -4.94 -13.01 -4.75
C ALA A 817 -3.93 -13.30 -5.87
N PHE A 818 -2.63 -13.06 -5.65
CA PHE A 818 -1.57 -13.40 -6.60
C PHE A 818 -1.53 -14.93 -6.83
N ASP A 819 -1.49 -15.74 -5.78
CA ASP A 819 -1.55 -17.21 -5.86
C ASP A 819 -2.75 -17.71 -6.69
N TYR A 820 -3.94 -17.13 -6.45
CA TYR A 820 -5.15 -17.53 -7.17
C TYR A 820 -5.10 -17.15 -8.65
N ILE A 821 -4.53 -16.00 -9.00
CA ILE A 821 -4.46 -15.52 -10.39
C ILE A 821 -3.27 -16.10 -11.16
N GLU A 822 -2.12 -16.41 -10.55
CA GLU A 822 -1.10 -17.26 -11.17
C GLU A 822 -1.69 -18.64 -11.51
N GLY A 823 -2.51 -19.19 -10.61
CA GLY A 823 -3.30 -20.41 -10.86
C GLY A 823 -4.23 -20.33 -12.08
N GLN A 824 -4.76 -19.14 -12.41
CA GLN A 824 -5.58 -18.92 -13.62
C GLN A 824 -4.78 -18.48 -14.85
N GLN A 825 -3.56 -17.96 -14.70
CA GLN A 825 -2.69 -17.56 -15.81
C GLN A 825 -2.44 -18.73 -16.76
N ALA A 826 -2.13 -19.92 -16.21
CA ALA A 826 -1.99 -21.14 -17.00
C ALA A 826 -3.26 -21.54 -17.76
N TYR A 827 -4.45 -21.29 -17.19
CA TYR A 827 -5.74 -21.57 -17.84
C TYR A 827 -6.00 -20.64 -19.04
N PHE A 828 -5.79 -19.34 -18.88
CA PHE A 828 -5.98 -18.38 -19.98
C PHE A 828 -4.86 -18.45 -21.05
N GLN A 829 -3.61 -18.75 -20.67
CA GLN A 829 -2.55 -19.06 -21.64
C GLN A 829 -2.92 -20.27 -22.50
N ALA A 830 -3.49 -21.34 -21.92
CA ALA A 830 -3.90 -22.54 -22.63
C ALA A 830 -5.10 -22.36 -23.60
N LEU A 831 -5.81 -21.23 -23.53
CA LEU A 831 -6.99 -20.93 -24.36
C LEU A 831 -6.71 -20.12 -25.64
N GLY A 832 -5.50 -19.59 -25.82
CA GLY A 832 -5.14 -18.81 -27.03
C GLY A 832 -3.70 -18.30 -27.06
N GLY A 833 -3.15 -17.92 -25.90
CA GLY A 833 -1.74 -17.56 -25.74
C GLY A 833 -1.39 -16.16 -26.24
N GLY A 834 -1.50 -15.14 -25.38
CA GLY A 834 -1.00 -13.79 -25.62
C GLY A 834 -1.81 -12.92 -26.60
N ASP A 835 -2.83 -13.48 -27.28
CA ASP A 835 -3.72 -12.74 -28.15
C ASP A 835 -4.59 -11.70 -27.39
N LEU A 836 -5.22 -10.80 -28.15
CA LEU A 836 -6.00 -9.69 -27.60
C LEU A 836 -7.26 -10.16 -26.85
N GLY A 837 -7.86 -11.28 -27.24
CA GLY A 837 -9.05 -11.86 -26.59
C GLY A 837 -8.71 -12.54 -25.27
N ALA A 838 -7.63 -13.32 -25.23
CA ALA A 838 -7.12 -13.89 -23.98
C ALA A 838 -6.76 -12.81 -22.96
N LYS A 839 -6.08 -11.72 -23.40
CA LYS A 839 -5.78 -10.55 -22.57
C LYS A 839 -7.05 -9.85 -22.07
N ALA A 840 -8.02 -9.58 -22.95
CA ALA A 840 -9.27 -8.94 -22.57
C ALA A 840 -10.13 -9.82 -21.62
N ALA A 841 -10.07 -11.14 -21.76
CA ALA A 841 -10.75 -12.09 -20.88
C ALA A 841 -10.18 -12.08 -19.46
N MET A 842 -8.84 -12.16 -19.34
CA MET A 842 -8.16 -12.06 -18.05
C MET A 842 -8.42 -10.71 -17.38
N ILE A 843 -8.38 -9.61 -18.13
CA ILE A 843 -8.69 -8.28 -17.60
C ILE A 843 -10.16 -8.16 -17.17
N GLY A 844 -11.10 -8.72 -17.93
CA GLY A 844 -12.50 -8.86 -17.51
C GLY A 844 -12.69 -9.65 -16.22
N TYR A 845 -11.86 -10.69 -16.01
CA TYR A 845 -11.82 -11.46 -14.77
C TYR A 845 -11.27 -10.62 -13.60
N ILE A 846 -10.19 -9.85 -13.81
CA ILE A 846 -9.60 -8.96 -12.80
C ILE A 846 -10.59 -7.88 -12.35
N ILE A 847 -11.33 -7.27 -13.28
CA ILE A 847 -12.38 -6.28 -12.95
C ILE A 847 -13.53 -6.94 -12.17
N SER A 848 -13.93 -8.18 -12.52
CA SER A 848 -14.90 -8.97 -11.74
C SER A 848 -14.41 -9.25 -10.32
N ALA A 849 -13.14 -9.63 -10.16
CA ALA A 849 -12.52 -9.93 -8.86
C ALA A 849 -12.36 -8.69 -7.98
N GLY A 850 -11.87 -7.56 -8.52
CA GLY A 850 -11.74 -6.30 -7.79
C GLY A 850 -13.08 -5.75 -7.32
N ALA A 851 -14.11 -5.79 -8.19
CA ALA A 851 -15.48 -5.42 -7.81
C ALA A 851 -16.06 -6.35 -6.73
N LYS A 852 -15.76 -7.65 -6.77
CA LYS A 852 -16.13 -8.60 -5.72
C LYS A 852 -15.43 -8.32 -4.39
N ALA A 853 -14.15 -7.95 -4.40
CA ALA A 853 -13.41 -7.61 -3.18
C ALA A 853 -14.03 -6.38 -2.48
N GLN A 854 -14.36 -5.34 -3.25
CA GLN A 854 -15.10 -4.18 -2.74
C GLN A 854 -16.49 -4.58 -2.21
N VAL A 855 -17.24 -5.43 -2.93
CA VAL A 855 -18.54 -5.94 -2.48
C VAL A 855 -18.42 -6.81 -1.21
N GLY A 856 -17.30 -7.50 -0.98
CA GLY A 856 -17.02 -8.23 0.27
C GLY A 856 -16.99 -7.30 1.49
N GLN A 857 -16.24 -6.20 1.40
CA GLN A 857 -16.20 -5.17 2.45
C GLN A 857 -17.59 -4.54 2.68
N TYR A 858 -18.33 -4.26 1.60
CA TYR A 858 -19.69 -3.75 1.71
C TYR A 858 -20.70 -4.78 2.25
N TYR A 859 -20.45 -6.08 2.08
CA TYR A 859 -21.26 -7.14 2.66
C TYR A 859 -21.05 -7.19 4.18
N GLU A 860 -19.82 -7.27 4.67
CA GLU A 860 -19.55 -7.33 6.12
C GLU A 860 -20.04 -6.06 6.84
N ALA A 861 -19.73 -4.87 6.31
CA ALA A 861 -20.20 -3.61 6.88
C ALA A 861 -21.73 -3.44 6.88
N ALA A 862 -22.44 -4.08 5.94
CA ALA A 862 -23.90 -4.13 5.93
C ALA A 862 -24.47 -5.25 6.80
N HIS A 863 -23.76 -6.38 6.93
CA HIS A 863 -24.13 -7.53 7.75
C HIS A 863 -24.13 -7.13 9.23
N ASP A 864 -23.02 -6.60 9.74
CA ASP A 864 -22.90 -6.08 11.11
C ASP A 864 -23.98 -5.04 11.44
N PHE A 865 -24.25 -4.13 10.50
CA PHE A 865 -25.31 -3.14 10.64
C PHE A 865 -26.70 -3.80 10.75
N ILE A 866 -26.99 -4.79 9.91
CA ILE A 866 -28.29 -5.48 9.86
C ILE A 866 -28.49 -6.41 11.06
N GLU A 867 -27.48 -7.17 11.48
CA GLU A 867 -27.55 -8.00 12.70
C GLU A 867 -27.85 -7.13 13.92
N ARG A 868 -27.13 -6.01 14.07
CA ARG A 868 -27.35 -5.06 15.16
C ARG A 868 -28.75 -4.43 15.12
N GLN A 869 -29.33 -4.19 13.94
CA GLN A 869 -30.75 -3.79 13.81
C GLN A 869 -31.74 -4.92 14.11
N ILE A 870 -31.38 -6.19 13.88
CA ILE A 870 -32.22 -7.36 14.20
C ILE A 870 -32.22 -7.62 15.72
N GLU A 871 -31.07 -7.49 16.39
CA GLU A 871 -30.96 -7.51 17.85
C GLU A 871 -31.73 -6.36 18.52
N LEU A 872 -31.53 -5.11 18.04
CA LEU A 872 -32.25 -3.94 18.54
C LEU A 872 -33.78 -4.04 18.32
N ALA A 873 -34.22 -4.79 17.31
CA ALA A 873 -35.63 -5.11 17.09
C ALA A 873 -36.16 -6.28 17.94
N GLY A 874 -35.32 -6.97 18.71
CA GLY A 874 -35.71 -8.00 19.67
C GLY A 874 -36.28 -9.29 19.05
N VAL A 875 -35.87 -9.66 17.82
CA VAL A 875 -36.38 -10.85 17.13
C VAL A 875 -35.29 -11.92 17.02
N ALA A 876 -35.48 -13.04 17.73
CA ALA A 876 -34.53 -14.14 17.73
C ALA A 876 -34.38 -14.83 16.36
N TYR A 877 -33.14 -15.23 16.03
CA TYR A 877 -32.80 -16.07 14.90
C TYR A 877 -33.47 -17.46 14.97
N PRO A 878 -33.95 -18.04 13.85
CA PRO A 878 -34.03 -19.49 13.72
C PRO A 878 -32.60 -20.06 13.65
N ALA A 879 -32.35 -21.19 14.31
CA ALA A 879 -31.03 -21.82 14.33
C ALA A 879 -30.56 -22.26 12.93
N GLU A 880 -29.23 -22.26 12.72
CA GLU A 880 -28.57 -22.51 11.44
C GLU A 880 -28.97 -23.83 10.76
N GLY A 881 -29.10 -23.81 9.43
CA GLY A 881 -29.23 -25.02 8.61
C GLY A 881 -30.29 -24.97 7.51
N ALA A 882 -30.14 -24.09 6.52
CA ALA A 882 -30.87 -24.11 5.25
C ALA A 882 -30.03 -23.52 4.11
#